data_AF-A0A0A9YCT7-F1
#
_entry.id   AF-A0A0A9YCT7-F1
#
_cell.length_a   1.000
_cell.length_b   1.000
_cell.length_c   1.000
_cell.angle_alpha   90.00
_cell.angle_beta   90.00
_cell.angle_gamma   90.00
#
_symmetry.space_group_name_H-M   'P 1'
#
loop_
_entity.id
_entity.type
_entity.pdbx_description
1 polymer ?
#
loop_
_entity_poly.entity_id
_entity_poly.type
_entity_poly.pdbx_seq_one_letter_code
_entity_poly.pdbx_strand_id
1 'polypeptide(L)'
;EGETYKPVVDLQSSSVPSPCQTNIQAKYTEDKNIYSIVEPTDLRLFEIFMLLLVIICLVWRCFIVASAWNLKPYKLVGNEHDVQRLIVRLLGEQEASRFQIKITGDLKENRDWFSVSRKSESEPVTIEGSSGTAVSYGFNHYLKHALNCQVSWDGDQLELPPFENMPVVEYGFSVPDSFRYYMNVCTFSYSYVWWDWARWEREIDWMALNGFNLVLAFTGTEAVWKEVYLELGLTQDEIDDHFSGPAFLAWNRMGNMRGYGKLSDAWHKSQVDLQRKILQRMRSLGITPVLPAFAGHLPRAITRIFPKASITYARRWNNLPDKYCCPALLLPSDPLFQKIGSMFIEKLKEMFGTDHMYNCDPFNEMEPNTGDLNVLRGYGKSIYSSMSTVDPKAVWIIQGWFLVNEKDFWTKERARALITAVPLGQMLVLDLQSELRPQYKKFDNFFGQPFIWCMLHNFGRTLGLQGALGQVKQGILEGRKQKEMVGIGITMEGIETNYVVYDFFSEFVRDNELEIVRFSEDYSKRRYGGYNAAAESAWRTLVASVYNYKGDESIHGEYIFNTRPNLKKKPKYWYKPEDVYHAWNLTLEAARDIESPNNLFRVDVVDITRQGIQLKLDELYLKTTAAYDRKDLQTLKRVASSFLDLLDDLENILGSNERFMLGPWLESAKSCAATPLEEKMFEGEARNQISLWGPNGEILDYANKQWSGVVKDYFKPRWELFFKALKRSIRTGNPLDTKKYRKDLSDVEQRFASAYNLYPTVSKGNPIQISQEIYQKLSTEIPTT
;
A
#
# COMPACT_ATOMS: atom_id res chain seq x y z
N GLU A 1 12.42 -16.09 -36.51
CA GLU A 1 13.23 -15.61 -37.65
C GLU A 1 14.13 -14.52 -37.09
N GLY A 2 15.35 -14.85 -36.62
CA GLY A 2 16.62 -14.89 -37.38
C GLY A 2 17.27 -13.50 -37.28
N GLU A 3 18.44 -13.23 -36.70
CA GLU A 3 19.80 -13.78 -36.86
C GLU A 3 20.60 -13.53 -35.55
N THR A 4 21.25 -14.48 -34.87
CA THR A 4 22.59 -15.09 -35.06
C THR A 4 23.80 -14.15 -35.21
N TYR A 5 24.65 -14.10 -34.19
CA TYR A 5 26.12 -14.21 -34.34
C TYR A 5 26.71 -15.00 -33.16
N LYS A 6 27.54 -16.00 -33.49
CA LYS A 6 28.27 -16.91 -32.60
C LYS A 6 29.81 -16.65 -32.71
N PRO A 7 30.62 -17.21 -31.79
CA PRO A 7 31.99 -16.78 -31.47
C PRO A 7 33.11 -17.68 -32.05
N VAL A 8 34.36 -17.27 -31.86
CA VAL A 8 35.63 -18.00 -32.09
C VAL A 8 36.58 -17.55 -30.93
N VAL A 9 36.99 -18.35 -29.92
CA VAL A 9 37.94 -19.52 -29.86
C VAL A 9 39.37 -19.06 -30.26
N ASP A 10 40.49 -19.20 -29.55
CA ASP A 10 40.94 -20.10 -28.47
C ASP A 10 42.28 -19.62 -27.82
N LEU A 11 42.49 -20.09 -26.58
CA LEU A 11 43.70 -20.70 -25.97
C LEU A 11 45.03 -19.99 -25.63
N GLN A 12 45.52 -20.48 -24.48
CA GLN A 12 46.89 -20.59 -23.92
C GLN A 12 47.48 -19.37 -23.20
N SER A 13 48.21 -19.43 -22.09
CA SER A 13 48.45 -20.34 -20.94
C SER A 13 49.83 -19.96 -20.40
N SER A 14 49.99 -19.87 -19.07
CA SER A 14 51.28 -19.80 -18.33
C SER A 14 52.09 -18.50 -18.53
N SER A 15 52.92 -17.99 -17.63
CA SER A 15 53.41 -18.38 -16.30
C SER A 15 54.12 -17.15 -15.69
N VAL A 16 54.08 -17.04 -14.37
CA VAL A 16 54.89 -16.14 -13.52
C VAL A 16 56.33 -16.72 -13.46
N PRO A 17 57.43 -15.92 -13.49
CA PRO A 17 58.03 -15.41 -12.24
C PRO A 17 58.80 -14.07 -12.31
N SER A 18 58.74 -13.32 -11.20
CA SER A 18 59.79 -12.35 -10.78
C SER A 18 61.01 -13.11 -10.20
N PRO A 19 62.08 -12.49 -9.66
CA PRO A 19 62.50 -11.07 -9.63
C PRO A 19 64.02 -10.88 -9.93
N CYS A 20 64.53 -9.64 -10.08
CA CYS A 20 65.84 -9.30 -9.50
C CYS A 20 66.17 -7.79 -9.51
N GLN A 21 66.96 -7.45 -8.49
CA GLN A 21 67.54 -6.18 -8.08
C GLN A 21 68.52 -5.56 -9.09
N THR A 22 68.77 -4.25 -8.98
CA THR A 22 70.16 -3.73 -8.99
C THR A 22 70.31 -2.35 -8.36
N ASN A 23 71.40 -2.23 -7.59
CA ASN A 23 71.94 -1.10 -6.83
C ASN A 23 72.46 0.05 -7.69
N ILE A 24 72.45 1.28 -7.15
CA ILE A 24 73.54 2.26 -7.31
C ILE A 24 73.74 3.08 -6.00
N GLN A 25 74.92 2.90 -5.37
CA GLN A 25 75.61 3.78 -4.41
C GLN A 25 76.16 5.03 -5.13
N ALA A 26 76.50 6.20 -4.59
CA ALA A 26 76.56 6.81 -3.26
C ALA A 26 76.90 8.32 -3.47
N LYS A 27 76.63 9.18 -2.48
CA LYS A 27 77.61 10.17 -1.98
C LYS A 27 77.13 10.84 -0.68
N TYR A 28 77.99 10.74 0.32
CA TYR A 28 77.94 11.38 1.62
C TYR A 28 78.38 12.85 1.53
N THR A 29 77.73 13.72 2.31
CA THR A 29 78.41 14.78 3.08
C THR A 29 77.61 15.01 4.36
N GLU A 30 78.35 14.99 5.47
CA GLU A 30 77.91 15.18 6.85
C GLU A 30 77.40 16.59 7.09
N ASP A 31 76.37 16.75 7.93
CA ASP A 31 76.37 17.85 8.89
C ASP A 31 75.67 17.45 10.19
N LYS A 32 76.28 17.88 11.28
CA LYS A 32 76.12 17.40 12.66
C LYS A 32 74.98 18.09 13.41
N ASN A 33 74.49 17.36 14.41
CA ASN A 33 73.86 17.81 15.65
C ASN A 33 72.47 18.43 15.56
N ILE A 34 71.46 17.67 15.99
CA ILE A 34 70.59 17.93 17.16
C ILE A 34 69.89 16.60 17.48
N TYR A 35 70.34 15.88 18.51
CA TYR A 35 69.52 14.90 19.22
C TYR A 35 69.71 15.14 20.72
N SER A 36 68.79 15.91 21.29
CA SER A 36 68.55 15.92 22.73
C SER A 36 67.67 14.72 23.08
N ILE A 37 68.29 13.76 23.76
CA ILE A 37 67.77 13.03 24.93
C ILE A 37 66.24 12.87 24.98
N VAL A 38 65.76 11.66 24.67
CA VAL A 38 64.50 11.14 25.23
C VAL A 38 64.89 9.94 26.08
N GLU A 39 64.65 10.03 27.40
CA GLU A 39 64.99 8.95 28.33
C GLU A 39 64.12 7.70 28.05
N PRO A 40 64.62 6.47 28.33
CA PRO A 40 63.89 5.22 28.08
C PRO A 40 62.52 5.11 28.78
N THR A 41 62.29 5.94 29.79
CA THR A 41 61.04 6.08 30.54
C THR A 41 59.93 6.78 29.73
N ASP A 42 60.27 7.71 28.83
CA ASP A 42 59.31 8.44 28.00
C ASP A 42 58.75 7.60 26.85
N LEU A 43 59.56 6.69 26.28
CA LEU A 43 59.09 5.76 25.24
C LEU A 43 58.05 4.78 25.80
N ARG A 44 58.25 4.27 27.02
CA ARG A 44 57.26 3.40 27.67
C ARG A 44 55.97 4.14 28.03
N LEU A 45 56.07 5.39 28.49
CA LEU A 45 54.89 6.22 28.76
C LEU A 45 54.13 6.55 27.47
N PHE A 46 54.83 6.80 26.37
CA PHE A 46 54.23 7.02 25.05
C PHE A 46 53.57 5.76 24.50
N GLU A 47 54.19 4.59 24.63
CA GLU A 47 53.60 3.30 24.26
C GLU A 47 52.38 2.97 25.11
N ILE A 48 52.44 3.21 26.43
CA ILE A 48 51.29 3.04 27.35
C ILE A 48 50.17 4.02 26.98
N PHE A 49 50.50 5.27 26.64
CA PHE A 49 49.52 6.26 26.20
C PHE A 49 48.86 5.86 24.88
N MET A 50 49.63 5.39 23.89
CA MET A 50 49.10 4.90 22.61
C MET A 50 48.27 3.62 22.79
N LEU A 51 48.68 2.72 23.68
CA LEU A 51 47.91 1.52 24.04
C LEU A 51 46.60 1.89 24.74
N LEU A 52 46.63 2.86 25.66
CA LEU A 52 45.44 3.43 26.30
C LEU A 52 44.55 4.13 25.28
N LEU A 53 45.10 4.82 24.28
CA LEU A 53 44.33 5.48 23.23
C LEU A 53 43.69 4.46 22.29
N VAL A 54 44.39 3.37 21.97
CA VAL A 54 43.85 2.22 21.21
C VAL A 54 42.79 1.48 22.03
N ILE A 55 43.01 1.26 23.33
CA ILE A 55 42.03 0.64 24.24
C ILE A 55 40.83 1.57 24.40
N ILE A 56 41.02 2.87 24.56
CA ILE A 56 39.94 3.85 24.61
C ILE A 56 39.20 3.83 23.27
N CYS A 57 39.88 3.85 22.11
CA CYS A 57 39.23 3.76 20.80
C CYS A 57 38.54 2.41 20.56
N LEU A 58 39.05 1.30 21.10
CA LEU A 58 38.44 -0.03 21.03
C LEU A 58 37.28 -0.16 22.01
N VAL A 59 37.37 0.44 23.20
CA VAL A 59 36.30 0.54 24.19
C VAL A 59 35.25 1.52 23.72
N TRP A 60 35.59 2.61 23.02
CA TRP A 60 34.66 3.53 22.36
C TRP A 60 34.04 2.86 21.14
N ARG A 61 34.79 2.11 20.32
CA ARG A 61 34.21 1.25 19.28
C ARG A 61 33.32 0.18 19.87
N CYS A 62 33.68 -0.44 20.98
CA CYS A 62 32.86 -1.43 21.67
C CYS A 62 31.68 -0.80 22.39
N PHE A 63 31.75 0.44 22.89
CA PHE A 63 30.62 1.19 23.46
C PHE A 63 29.69 1.68 22.37
N ILE A 64 30.23 2.12 21.23
CA ILE A 64 29.45 2.45 20.03
C ILE A 64 28.82 1.17 19.50
N VAL A 65 29.54 0.04 19.39
CA VAL A 65 29.05 -1.27 18.91
C VAL A 65 28.10 -1.97 19.92
N ALA A 66 28.25 -1.74 21.23
CA ALA A 66 27.45 -2.34 22.30
C ALA A 66 26.32 -1.43 22.83
N SER A 67 26.28 -0.14 22.47
CA SER A 67 25.04 0.64 22.58
C SER A 67 24.07 0.17 21.50
N ALA A 68 23.34 -0.90 21.82
CA ALA A 68 22.25 -1.53 21.10
C ALA A 68 21.73 -0.75 19.86
N TRP A 69 22.19 -1.21 18.70
CA TRP A 69 21.94 -0.73 17.35
C TRP A 69 20.57 -1.17 16.84
N ASN A 70 19.53 -0.69 17.49
CA ASN A 70 18.17 -0.80 16.99
C ASN A 70 17.57 0.59 17.09
N LEU A 71 16.82 1.01 16.06
CA LEU A 71 15.81 2.05 16.23
C LEU A 71 14.98 1.62 17.45
N LYS A 72 15.27 2.17 18.64
CA LYS A 72 14.49 1.86 19.84
C LYS A 72 13.07 2.24 19.48
N PRO A 73 12.09 1.34 19.58
CA PRO A 73 10.74 1.66 19.16
C PRO A 73 10.30 2.90 19.93
N TYR A 74 10.24 4.03 19.23
CA TYR A 74 9.58 5.21 19.75
C TYR A 74 8.14 4.77 19.94
N LYS A 75 7.70 4.77 21.19
CA LYS A 75 6.45 4.13 21.58
C LYS A 75 5.60 5.11 22.35
N LEU A 76 4.40 5.34 21.82
CA LEU A 76 3.33 5.98 22.54
C LEU A 76 2.56 4.90 23.32
N VAL A 77 2.29 5.17 24.60
CA VAL A 77 1.61 4.22 25.49
C VAL A 77 0.10 4.20 25.22
N GLY A 78 -0.49 5.32 24.81
CA GLY A 78 -1.95 5.47 24.71
C GLY A 78 -2.62 5.63 26.08
N ASN A 79 -3.96 5.70 26.09
CA ASN A 79 -4.78 5.95 27.28
C ASN A 79 -5.91 4.91 27.40
N GLU A 80 -6.10 4.36 28.61
CA GLU A 80 -7.13 3.36 28.91
C GLU A 80 -8.53 3.85 28.57
N HIS A 81 -8.85 5.11 28.92
CA HIS A 81 -10.15 5.71 28.61
C HIS A 81 -10.44 5.71 27.10
N ASP A 82 -9.43 5.95 26.28
CA ASP A 82 -9.57 6.04 24.82
C ASP A 82 -9.68 4.69 24.13
N VAL A 83 -9.15 3.64 24.77
CA VAL A 83 -9.41 2.23 24.41
C VAL A 83 -10.82 1.84 24.88
N GLN A 84 -11.25 2.23 26.08
CA GLN A 84 -12.62 1.96 26.53
C GLN A 84 -13.66 2.60 25.60
N ARG A 85 -13.43 3.84 25.15
CA ARG A 85 -14.30 4.49 24.16
C ARG A 85 -14.35 3.76 22.81
N LEU A 86 -13.26 3.12 22.40
CA LEU A 86 -13.24 2.24 21.22
C LEU A 86 -14.21 1.08 21.41
N ILE A 87 -14.13 0.40 22.56
CA ILE A 87 -14.99 -0.75 22.88
C ILE A 87 -16.46 -0.32 22.95
N VAL A 88 -16.75 0.83 23.56
CA VAL A 88 -18.10 1.42 23.60
C VAL A 88 -18.64 1.73 22.20
N ARG A 89 -17.83 2.25 21.29
CA ARG A 89 -18.28 2.49 19.90
C ARG A 89 -18.61 1.21 19.15
N LEU A 90 -17.90 0.11 19.42
CA LEU A 90 -18.14 -1.18 18.77
C LEU A 90 -19.37 -1.90 19.33
N LEU A 91 -19.52 -1.91 20.66
CA LEU A 91 -20.46 -2.82 21.34
C LEU A 91 -21.62 -2.10 22.05
N GLY A 92 -21.53 -0.78 22.23
CA GLY A 92 -22.40 -0.02 23.13
C GLY A 92 -21.97 -0.11 24.60
N GLU A 93 -22.49 0.79 25.44
CA GLU A 93 -22.05 0.93 26.84
C GLU A 93 -22.26 -0.33 27.68
N GLN A 94 -23.42 -0.98 27.54
CA GLN A 94 -23.79 -2.17 28.33
C GLN A 94 -22.88 -3.37 28.05
N GLU A 95 -22.55 -3.62 26.78
CA GLU A 95 -21.68 -4.72 26.41
C GLU A 95 -20.22 -4.39 26.71
N ALA A 96 -19.82 -3.12 26.55
CA ALA A 96 -18.48 -2.66 26.86
C ALA A 96 -18.14 -2.78 28.36
N SER A 97 -19.12 -2.71 29.27
CA SER A 97 -18.88 -2.88 30.71
C SER A 97 -18.46 -4.31 31.11
N ARG A 98 -18.60 -5.28 30.20
CA ARG A 98 -18.11 -6.65 30.37
C ARG A 98 -16.59 -6.76 30.26
N PHE A 99 -15.91 -5.70 29.85
CA PHE A 99 -14.47 -5.65 29.61
C PHE A 99 -13.80 -4.60 30.50
N GLN A 100 -12.66 -4.97 31.08
CA GLN A 100 -11.80 -4.09 31.87
C GLN A 100 -10.44 -3.98 31.19
N ILE A 101 -9.95 -2.76 31.03
CA ILE A 101 -8.73 -2.43 30.29
C ILE A 101 -7.68 -1.92 31.25
N LYS A 102 -6.45 -2.45 31.13
CA LYS A 102 -5.29 -1.99 31.90
C LYS A 102 -4.07 -1.83 31.01
N ILE A 103 -3.44 -0.65 31.03
CA ILE A 103 -2.23 -0.34 30.27
C ILE A 103 -1.07 -0.12 31.25
N THR A 104 -0.01 -0.92 31.12
CA THR A 104 1.15 -0.83 32.03
C THR A 104 2.25 0.09 31.52
N GLY A 105 2.35 0.28 30.19
CA GLY A 105 3.46 0.99 29.55
C GLY A 105 4.74 0.17 29.38
N ASP A 106 4.91 -0.90 30.17
CA ASP A 106 6.11 -1.72 30.18
C ASP A 106 6.16 -2.72 29.02
N LEU A 107 7.31 -2.79 28.34
CA LEU A 107 7.59 -3.77 27.30
C LEU A 107 8.11 -5.08 27.90
N LYS A 108 7.74 -6.22 27.28
CA LYS A 108 8.38 -7.52 27.57
C LYS A 108 9.41 -7.78 26.49
N GLU A 109 10.68 -7.88 26.86
CA GLU A 109 11.79 -8.10 25.90
C GLU A 109 11.82 -7.05 24.76
N ASN A 110 11.52 -5.78 25.08
CA ASN A 110 11.37 -4.67 24.11
C ASN A 110 10.24 -4.87 23.08
N ARG A 111 9.27 -5.72 23.36
CA ARG A 111 8.11 -5.99 22.51
C ARG A 111 6.80 -5.62 23.20
N ASP A 112 5.83 -5.22 22.37
CA ASP A 112 4.46 -5.08 22.83
C ASP A 112 3.92 -6.44 23.26
N TRP A 113 3.09 -6.45 24.30
CA TRP A 113 2.44 -7.66 24.78
C TRP A 113 1.05 -7.33 25.31
N PHE A 114 0.21 -8.36 25.37
CA PHE A 114 -1.05 -8.32 26.09
C PHE A 114 -1.33 -9.66 26.79
N SER A 115 -2.27 -9.63 27.72
CA SER A 115 -2.91 -10.80 28.32
C SER A 115 -4.41 -10.59 28.44
N VAL A 116 -5.16 -11.68 28.30
CA VAL A 116 -6.62 -11.73 28.48
C VAL A 116 -6.90 -12.73 29.59
N SER A 117 -7.63 -12.28 30.61
CA SER A 117 -8.03 -13.11 31.73
C SER A 117 -9.49 -12.88 32.11
N ARG A 118 -10.23 -13.97 32.29
CA ARG A 118 -11.54 -13.98 32.94
C ARG A 118 -11.49 -15.08 34.00
N LYS A 119 -11.55 -14.71 35.28
CA LYS A 119 -11.33 -15.66 36.39
C LYS A 119 -12.55 -16.52 36.71
N SER A 120 -13.76 -16.01 36.46
CA SER A 120 -15.01 -16.69 36.73
C SER A 120 -16.14 -16.14 35.86
N GLU A 121 -17.27 -16.85 35.80
CA GLU A 121 -18.46 -16.45 35.04
C GLU A 121 -19.14 -15.18 35.59
N SER A 122 -18.84 -14.79 36.83
CA SER A 122 -19.36 -13.56 37.44
C SER A 122 -18.44 -12.35 37.26
N GLU A 123 -17.22 -12.55 36.76
CA GLU A 123 -16.22 -11.49 36.59
C GLU A 123 -16.11 -11.02 35.13
N PRO A 124 -15.85 -9.72 34.92
CA PRO A 124 -15.58 -9.18 33.59
C PRO A 124 -14.26 -9.70 33.02
N VAL A 125 -14.13 -9.63 31.70
CA VAL A 125 -12.90 -9.98 31.00
C VAL A 125 -11.91 -8.84 31.18
N THR A 126 -10.76 -9.13 31.80
CA THR A 126 -9.66 -8.17 31.92
C THR A 126 -8.70 -8.35 30.75
N ILE A 127 -8.40 -7.26 30.04
CA ILE A 127 -7.34 -7.19 29.05
C ILE A 127 -6.26 -6.23 29.56
N GLU A 128 -5.07 -6.75 29.75
CA GLU A 128 -3.90 -6.00 30.22
C GLU A 128 -2.82 -6.00 29.14
N GLY A 129 -2.07 -4.92 28.99
CA GLY A 129 -1.00 -4.88 28.00
C GLY A 129 -0.13 -3.63 28.05
N SER A 130 0.89 -3.65 27.20
CA SER A 130 1.96 -2.65 27.23
C SER A 130 1.60 -1.28 26.61
N SER A 131 0.52 -1.18 25.84
CA SER A 131 0.04 0.05 25.19
C SER A 131 -1.42 -0.08 24.77
N GLY A 132 -2.03 1.03 24.37
CA GLY A 132 -3.39 1.07 23.83
C GLY A 132 -3.56 0.18 22.60
N THR A 133 -2.59 0.17 21.68
CA THR A 133 -2.59 -0.73 20.52
C THR A 133 -2.48 -2.20 20.93
N ALA A 134 -1.66 -2.52 21.94
CA ALA A 134 -1.51 -3.89 22.40
C ALA A 134 -2.77 -4.41 23.10
N VAL A 135 -3.41 -3.57 23.93
CA VAL A 135 -4.66 -3.91 24.60
C VAL A 135 -5.83 -3.98 23.62
N SER A 136 -5.92 -3.07 22.65
CA SER A 136 -6.93 -3.12 21.59
C SER A 136 -6.80 -4.38 20.75
N TYR A 137 -5.55 -4.78 20.43
CA TYR A 137 -5.28 -6.04 19.75
C TYR A 137 -5.65 -7.25 20.61
N GLY A 138 -5.37 -7.23 21.92
CA GLY A 138 -5.78 -8.29 22.84
C GLY A 138 -7.29 -8.45 22.97
N PHE A 139 -8.01 -7.33 22.99
CA PHE A 139 -9.47 -7.31 22.93
C PHE A 139 -9.97 -7.93 21.61
N ASN A 140 -9.44 -7.51 20.45
CA ASN A 140 -9.82 -8.08 19.16
C ASN A 140 -9.47 -9.58 19.06
N HIS A 141 -8.34 -10.00 19.62
CA HIS A 141 -7.96 -11.40 19.66
C HIS A 141 -8.98 -12.23 20.47
N TYR A 142 -9.46 -11.72 21.60
CA TYR A 142 -10.52 -12.38 22.36
C TYR A 142 -11.83 -12.43 21.57
N LEU A 143 -12.22 -11.34 20.89
CA LEU A 143 -13.38 -11.33 19.99
C LEU A 143 -13.28 -12.44 18.94
N LYS A 144 -12.17 -12.53 18.20
CA LYS A 144 -11.97 -13.53 17.14
C LYS A 144 -11.96 -14.96 17.66
N HIS A 145 -11.11 -15.22 18.65
CA HIS A 145 -10.72 -16.59 19.01
C HIS A 145 -11.56 -17.20 20.14
N ALA A 146 -12.18 -16.37 20.98
CA ALA A 146 -12.99 -16.84 22.11
C ALA A 146 -14.50 -16.62 21.87
N LEU A 147 -14.88 -15.55 21.16
CA LEU A 147 -16.29 -15.20 20.95
C LEU A 147 -16.80 -15.46 19.53
N ASN A 148 -15.92 -15.85 18.59
CA ASN A 148 -16.23 -16.01 17.16
C ASN A 148 -16.80 -14.74 16.52
N CYS A 149 -16.27 -13.57 16.90
CA CYS A 149 -16.64 -12.28 16.34
C CYS A 149 -15.61 -11.79 15.32
N GLN A 150 -16.00 -10.84 14.47
CA GLN A 150 -15.13 -10.22 13.49
C GLN A 150 -15.49 -8.74 13.27
N VAL A 151 -14.51 -7.86 13.46
CA VAL A 151 -14.56 -6.48 12.99
C VAL A 151 -13.82 -6.41 11.66
N SER A 152 -14.45 -5.86 10.62
CA SER A 152 -13.80 -5.76 9.30
C SER A 152 -14.19 -4.49 8.56
N TRP A 153 -13.48 -4.24 7.46
CA TRP A 153 -13.90 -3.22 6.52
C TRP A 153 -15.25 -3.52 5.91
N ASP A 154 -15.61 -4.79 5.72
CA ASP A 154 -16.83 -5.25 5.05
C ASP A 154 -18.10 -5.09 5.91
N GLY A 155 -17.92 -4.91 7.21
CA GLY A 155 -18.95 -4.90 8.23
C GLY A 155 -18.48 -5.68 9.46
N ASP A 156 -19.39 -5.87 10.41
CA ASP A 156 -19.08 -6.49 11.70
C ASP A 156 -20.01 -7.67 11.97
N GLN A 157 -19.44 -8.72 12.57
CA GLN A 157 -20.18 -9.73 13.33
C GLN A 157 -19.74 -9.55 14.79
N LEU A 158 -20.64 -9.01 15.62
CA LEU A 158 -20.38 -8.67 17.03
C LEU A 158 -21.51 -9.17 17.93
N GLU A 159 -22.21 -10.22 17.52
CA GLU A 159 -23.21 -10.88 18.37
C GLU A 159 -22.47 -11.67 19.45
N LEU A 160 -22.33 -11.05 20.62
CA LEU A 160 -21.67 -11.67 21.76
C LEU A 160 -22.57 -12.73 22.38
N PRO A 161 -22.01 -13.85 22.90
CA PRO A 161 -22.80 -14.75 23.73
C PRO A 161 -23.30 -14.03 25.00
N PRO A 162 -24.34 -14.56 25.66
CA PRO A 162 -24.72 -14.12 27.00
C PRO A 162 -23.51 -14.10 27.94
N PHE A 163 -23.47 -13.15 28.87
CA PHE A 163 -22.29 -12.91 29.71
C PHE A 163 -21.87 -14.16 30.50
N GLU A 164 -22.84 -14.89 31.03
CA GLU A 164 -22.67 -16.18 31.71
C GLU A 164 -22.02 -17.25 30.81
N ASN A 165 -22.25 -17.19 29.49
CA ASN A 165 -21.73 -18.16 28.52
C ASN A 165 -20.39 -17.73 27.89
N MET A 166 -19.87 -16.55 28.23
CA MET A 166 -18.54 -16.16 27.78
C MET A 166 -17.48 -17.11 28.39
N PRO A 167 -16.40 -17.46 27.69
CA PRO A 167 -15.44 -18.44 28.19
C PRO A 167 -14.55 -17.87 29.31
N VAL A 168 -14.31 -18.68 30.35
CA VAL A 168 -13.26 -18.49 31.37
C VAL A 168 -11.91 -18.81 30.72
N VAL A 169 -11.01 -17.84 30.69
CA VAL A 169 -9.73 -17.96 29.97
C VAL A 169 -8.61 -17.25 30.73
N GLU A 170 -7.38 -17.71 30.54
CA GLU A 170 -6.17 -17.01 30.95
C GLU A 170 -5.07 -17.29 29.92
N TYR A 171 -4.72 -16.28 29.13
CA TYR A 171 -3.64 -16.39 28.15
C TYR A 171 -3.03 -15.02 27.84
N GLY A 172 -1.87 -15.00 27.19
CA GLY A 172 -1.24 -13.78 26.73
C GLY A 172 -0.01 -14.07 25.88
N PHE A 173 0.44 -13.08 25.11
CA PHE A 173 1.61 -13.22 24.26
C PHE A 173 2.29 -11.89 23.96
N SER A 174 3.58 -11.98 23.64
CA SER A 174 4.37 -10.87 23.12
C SER A 174 4.26 -10.84 21.59
N VAL A 175 4.00 -9.67 21.03
CA VAL A 175 3.98 -9.42 19.59
C VAL A 175 5.42 -9.49 19.07
N PRO A 176 5.74 -10.31 18.05
CA PRO A 176 7.14 -10.50 17.62
C PRO A 176 7.83 -9.23 17.11
N ASP A 177 7.04 -8.32 16.54
CA ASP A 177 7.50 -7.18 15.76
C ASP A 177 7.37 -5.86 16.52
N SER A 178 8.44 -5.07 16.53
CA SER A 178 8.45 -3.75 17.17
C SER A 178 7.54 -2.75 16.45
N PHE A 179 7.52 -2.79 15.11
CA PHE A 179 6.63 -1.99 14.29
C PHE A 179 5.65 -2.85 13.50
N ARG A 180 4.38 -2.43 13.51
CA ARG A 180 3.37 -2.90 12.58
C ARG A 180 2.88 -1.70 11.80
N TYR A 181 3.28 -1.63 10.53
CA TYR A 181 3.12 -0.46 9.68
C TYR A 181 1.85 -0.51 8.83
N TYR A 182 1.20 0.64 8.69
CA TYR A 182 0.09 0.86 7.75
C TYR A 182 0.19 2.31 7.26
N MET A 183 0.57 2.61 6.03
CA MET A 183 -0.11 2.27 4.79
C MET A 183 0.68 2.81 3.58
N ASN A 184 0.18 2.65 2.35
CA ASN A 184 0.78 3.28 1.17
C ASN A 184 0.39 4.77 1.07
N VAL A 185 1.24 5.56 0.42
CA VAL A 185 0.88 6.93 0.00
C VAL A 185 -0.31 6.94 -0.97
N CYS A 186 -0.43 5.92 -1.83
CA CYS A 186 -1.53 5.77 -2.80
C CYS A 186 -2.89 5.57 -2.14
N THR A 187 -2.94 5.02 -0.92
CA THR A 187 -4.20 4.73 -0.22
C THR A 187 -4.99 6.01 0.10
N PHE A 188 -4.28 7.13 0.29
CA PHE A 188 -4.89 8.45 0.45
C PHE A 188 -5.71 8.89 -0.75
N SER A 189 -5.33 8.47 -1.96
CA SER A 189 -6.03 8.84 -3.19
C SER A 189 -7.09 7.80 -3.59
N TYR A 190 -6.79 6.50 -3.52
CA TYR A 190 -7.73 5.47 -4.00
C TYR A 190 -8.78 5.03 -2.97
N SER A 191 -8.61 5.40 -1.70
CA SER A 191 -9.54 5.01 -0.63
C SER A 191 -10.02 6.21 0.18
N TYR A 192 -9.12 7.04 0.73
CA TYR A 192 -9.49 7.98 1.81
C TYR A 192 -9.88 9.37 1.36
N VAL A 193 -9.64 9.72 0.10
CA VAL A 193 -9.77 11.10 -0.41
C VAL A 193 -11.12 11.75 -0.10
N TRP A 194 -12.18 10.95 -0.02
CA TRP A 194 -13.55 11.42 0.22
C TRP A 194 -14.08 11.06 1.62
N TRP A 195 -13.21 10.70 2.55
CA TRP A 195 -13.62 10.31 3.89
C TRP A 195 -13.87 11.50 4.81
N ASP A 196 -14.94 11.41 5.57
CA ASP A 196 -15.21 12.28 6.69
C ASP A 196 -14.51 11.77 7.97
N TRP A 197 -14.75 12.48 9.08
CA TRP A 197 -14.23 12.06 10.38
C TRP A 197 -14.78 10.71 10.84
N ALA A 198 -16.06 10.43 10.62
CA ALA A 198 -16.68 9.19 11.11
C ALA A 198 -16.02 7.95 10.47
N ARG A 199 -15.74 8.00 9.17
CA ARG A 199 -15.03 6.92 8.48
C ARG A 199 -13.57 6.80 8.93
N TRP A 200 -12.89 7.92 9.19
CA TRP A 200 -11.52 7.92 9.74
C TRP A 200 -11.46 7.38 11.18
N GLU A 201 -12.41 7.74 12.05
CA GLU A 201 -12.47 7.24 13.43
C GLU A 201 -12.62 5.72 13.44
N ARG A 202 -13.49 5.18 12.59
CA ARG A 202 -13.64 3.73 12.42
C ARG A 202 -12.37 3.07 11.87
N GLU A 203 -11.67 3.70 10.94
CA GLU A 203 -10.40 3.16 10.44
C GLU A 203 -9.35 3.12 11.55
N ILE A 204 -9.21 4.17 12.35
CA ILE A 204 -8.23 4.22 13.45
C ILE A 204 -8.56 3.20 14.54
N ASP A 205 -9.84 2.96 14.81
CA ASP A 205 -10.26 1.86 15.68
C ASP A 205 -9.86 0.50 15.09
N TRP A 206 -10.10 0.26 13.80
CA TRP A 206 -9.64 -0.94 13.10
C TRP A 206 -8.10 -1.08 13.13
N MET A 207 -7.35 0.00 12.98
CA MET A 207 -5.88 -0.01 13.08
C MET A 207 -5.42 -0.51 14.45
N ALA A 208 -6.02 0.03 15.52
CA ALA A 208 -5.68 -0.37 16.89
C ALA A 208 -6.10 -1.81 17.21
N LEU A 209 -7.30 -2.23 16.78
CA LEU A 209 -7.79 -3.61 16.92
C LEU A 209 -6.89 -4.62 16.18
N ASN A 210 -6.23 -4.21 15.11
CA ASN A 210 -5.29 -5.05 14.36
C ASN A 210 -3.82 -4.78 14.75
N GLY A 211 -3.58 -4.07 15.86
CA GLY A 211 -2.27 -3.88 16.48
C GLY A 211 -1.28 -3.01 15.70
N PHE A 212 -1.71 -2.27 14.68
CA PHE A 212 -0.86 -1.31 13.97
C PHE A 212 -0.44 -0.17 14.90
N ASN A 213 0.85 0.15 14.94
CA ASN A 213 1.42 1.17 15.84
C ASN A 213 2.30 2.21 15.14
N LEU A 214 2.54 2.07 13.84
CA LEU A 214 3.26 3.04 13.03
C LEU A 214 2.46 3.30 11.76
N VAL A 215 1.90 4.50 11.62
CA VAL A 215 0.85 4.72 10.61
C VAL A 215 1.03 6.03 9.85
N LEU A 216 0.91 6.01 8.53
CA LEU A 216 1.04 7.20 7.67
C LEU A 216 -0.11 8.18 7.91
N ALA A 217 0.20 9.48 8.02
CA ALA A 217 -0.77 10.53 8.29
C ALA A 217 -0.51 11.77 7.41
N PHE A 218 -0.99 11.76 6.16
CA PHE A 218 -0.72 12.77 5.14
C PHE A 218 -1.84 13.79 4.92
N THR A 219 -2.97 13.67 5.62
CA THR A 219 -4.10 14.60 5.47
C THR A 219 -3.66 16.03 5.79
N GLY A 220 -4.05 17.00 4.95
CA GLY A 220 -3.72 18.42 5.17
C GLY A 220 -2.31 18.86 4.80
N THR A 221 -1.47 17.98 4.24
CA THR A 221 -0.08 18.30 3.83
C THR A 221 0.00 19.53 2.91
N GLU A 222 -0.97 19.72 2.02
CA GLU A 222 -0.98 20.83 1.06
C GLU A 222 -1.18 22.19 1.75
N ALA A 223 -1.84 22.23 2.92
CA ALA A 223 -1.98 23.47 3.68
C ALA A 223 -0.63 23.92 4.28
N VAL A 224 0.20 22.97 4.74
CA VAL A 224 1.56 23.25 5.20
C VAL A 224 2.41 23.78 4.04
N TRP A 225 2.34 23.12 2.88
CA TRP A 225 3.04 23.59 1.68
C TRP A 225 2.58 24.95 1.21
N LYS A 226 1.28 25.25 1.28
CA LYS A 226 0.73 26.54 0.93
C LYS A 226 1.34 27.65 1.78
N GLU A 227 1.46 27.47 3.09
CA GLU A 227 2.13 28.46 3.96
C GLU A 227 3.60 28.66 3.58
N VAL A 228 4.34 27.56 3.37
CA VAL A 228 5.75 27.61 2.94
C VAL A 228 5.90 28.35 1.61
N TYR A 229 5.07 28.04 0.60
CA TYR A 229 5.15 28.66 -0.71
C TYR A 229 4.80 30.16 -0.70
N LEU A 230 3.78 30.55 0.08
CA LEU A 230 3.44 31.96 0.27
C LEU A 230 4.58 32.71 0.97
N GLU A 231 5.20 32.13 2.00
CA GLU A 231 6.35 32.74 2.70
C GLU A 231 7.59 32.86 1.79
N LEU A 232 7.78 31.92 0.86
CA LEU A 232 8.82 32.01 -0.17
C LEU A 232 8.51 33.08 -1.23
N GLY A 233 7.27 33.54 -1.37
CA GLY A 233 6.84 34.58 -2.30
C GLY A 233 6.16 34.08 -3.58
N LEU A 234 5.63 32.85 -3.59
CA LEU A 234 4.74 32.38 -4.66
C LEU A 234 3.39 33.08 -4.53
N THR A 235 2.77 33.33 -5.68
CA THR A 235 1.39 33.80 -5.76
C THR A 235 0.41 32.63 -5.59
N GLN A 236 -0.84 32.92 -5.24
CA GLN A 236 -1.87 31.89 -5.13
C GLN A 236 -2.07 31.12 -6.45
N ASP A 237 -2.07 31.81 -7.60
CA ASP A 237 -2.22 31.18 -8.90
C ASP A 237 -1.08 30.19 -9.21
N GLU A 238 0.15 30.50 -8.82
CA GLU A 238 1.30 29.60 -9.00
C GLU A 238 1.23 28.35 -8.11
N ILE A 239 0.60 28.47 -6.94
CA ILE A 239 0.34 27.36 -6.02
C ILE A 239 -0.79 26.48 -6.58
N ASP A 240 -1.87 27.09 -7.06
CA ASP A 240 -2.99 26.42 -7.73
C ASP A 240 -2.53 25.63 -8.96
N ASP A 241 -1.58 26.16 -9.73
CA ASP A 241 -0.99 25.50 -10.90
C ASP A 241 -0.03 24.35 -10.54
N HIS A 242 0.31 24.20 -9.24
CA HIS A 242 1.18 23.16 -8.73
C HIS A 242 0.41 22.00 -8.09
N PHE A 243 -0.54 22.28 -7.20
CA PHE A 243 -1.32 21.21 -6.56
C PHE A 243 -2.26 20.53 -7.55
N SER A 244 -2.40 19.22 -7.42
CA SER A 244 -3.45 18.49 -8.13
C SER A 244 -4.79 18.61 -7.42
N GLY A 245 -5.84 18.15 -8.09
CA GLY A 245 -7.11 17.87 -7.43
C GLY A 245 -6.97 16.78 -6.36
N PRO A 246 -7.91 16.71 -5.38
CA PRO A 246 -7.84 15.76 -4.28
C PRO A 246 -7.58 14.31 -4.68
N ALA A 247 -8.21 13.84 -5.76
CA ALA A 247 -8.10 12.45 -6.20
C ALA A 247 -6.67 12.06 -6.63
N PHE A 248 -5.79 13.03 -6.88
CA PHE A 248 -4.45 12.77 -7.43
C PHE A 248 -3.30 13.17 -6.51
N LEU A 249 -3.61 13.54 -5.26
CA LEU A 249 -2.61 14.07 -4.32
C LEU A 249 -1.48 13.10 -3.97
N ALA A 250 -1.70 11.78 -4.00
CA ALA A 250 -0.61 10.82 -3.81
C ALA A 250 0.55 11.04 -4.79
N TRP A 251 0.24 11.18 -6.08
CA TRP A 251 1.24 11.37 -7.15
C TRP A 251 1.77 12.80 -7.22
N ASN A 252 0.99 13.79 -6.78
CA ASN A 252 1.51 15.14 -6.62
C ASN A 252 2.57 15.21 -5.51
N ARG A 253 2.29 14.62 -4.35
CA ARG A 253 3.21 14.57 -3.18
C ARG A 253 4.51 13.82 -3.50
N MET A 254 4.43 12.76 -4.29
CA MET A 254 5.60 12.00 -4.75
C MET A 254 6.39 12.71 -5.86
N GLY A 255 5.90 13.82 -6.41
CA GLY A 255 6.55 14.58 -7.47
C GLY A 255 6.33 14.05 -8.89
N ASN A 256 5.45 13.07 -9.08
CA ASN A 256 5.15 12.49 -10.40
C ASN A 256 4.36 13.46 -11.29
N MET A 257 3.54 14.33 -10.69
CA MET A 257 2.66 15.26 -11.39
C MET A 257 2.49 16.60 -10.67
N ARG A 258 1.96 17.59 -11.38
CA ARG A 258 1.53 18.91 -10.86
C ARG A 258 0.23 19.35 -11.53
N GLY A 259 -0.55 20.19 -10.87
CA GLY A 259 -1.82 20.66 -11.42
C GLY A 259 -2.79 19.50 -11.69
N TYR A 260 -3.71 19.70 -12.64
CA TYR A 260 -4.82 18.78 -12.95
C TYR A 260 -5.84 18.72 -11.79
N GLY A 261 -6.58 19.82 -11.65
CA GLY A 261 -7.46 20.12 -10.52
C GLY A 261 -6.98 21.37 -9.79
N LYS A 262 -7.67 21.74 -8.71
CA LYS A 262 -7.31 22.84 -7.80
C LYS A 262 -7.77 22.51 -6.38
N LEU A 263 -7.13 23.12 -5.39
CA LEU A 263 -7.53 23.02 -3.99
C LEU A 263 -7.99 24.39 -3.48
N SER A 264 -9.21 24.46 -2.94
CA SER A 264 -9.73 25.70 -2.36
C SER A 264 -9.21 25.92 -0.94
N ASP A 265 -9.39 27.14 -0.43
CA ASP A 265 -9.17 27.43 0.99
C ASP A 265 -10.07 26.60 1.91
N ALA A 266 -11.29 26.30 1.47
CA ALA A 266 -12.23 25.46 2.21
C ALA A 266 -11.71 24.02 2.32
N TRP A 267 -11.15 23.47 1.24
CA TRP A 267 -10.47 22.18 1.25
C TRP A 267 -9.28 22.19 2.22
N HIS A 268 -8.37 23.16 2.11
CA HIS A 268 -7.23 23.24 3.01
C HIS A 268 -7.65 23.27 4.48
N LYS A 269 -8.63 24.11 4.83
CA LYS A 269 -9.16 24.20 6.19
C LYS A 269 -9.77 22.87 6.66
N SER A 270 -10.62 22.25 5.85
CA SER A 270 -11.28 20.99 6.23
C SER A 270 -10.27 19.86 6.46
N GLN A 271 -9.23 19.78 5.62
CA GLN A 271 -8.19 18.77 5.75
C GLN A 271 -7.29 19.00 6.97
N VAL A 272 -6.98 20.25 7.31
CA VAL A 272 -6.24 20.58 8.55
C VAL A 272 -7.04 20.18 9.79
N ASP A 273 -8.34 20.50 9.82
CA ASP A 273 -9.21 20.15 10.94
C ASP A 273 -9.38 18.63 11.07
N LEU A 274 -9.50 17.92 9.94
CA LEU A 274 -9.55 16.46 9.90
C LEU A 274 -8.24 15.84 10.40
N GLN A 275 -7.09 16.33 9.93
CA GLN A 275 -5.78 15.82 10.35
C GLN A 275 -5.54 15.99 11.85
N ARG A 276 -5.96 17.11 12.46
CA ARG A 276 -5.86 17.28 13.92
C ARG A 276 -6.61 16.20 14.68
N LYS A 277 -7.82 15.85 14.24
CA LYS A 277 -8.61 14.77 14.85
C LYS A 277 -7.94 13.40 14.66
N ILE A 278 -7.44 13.12 13.44
CA ILE A 278 -6.72 11.88 13.12
C ILE A 278 -5.51 11.72 14.06
N LEU A 279 -4.63 12.72 14.12
CA LEU A 279 -3.41 12.67 14.93
C LEU A 279 -3.71 12.55 16.42
N GLN A 280 -4.70 13.30 16.92
CA GLN A 280 -5.12 13.20 18.32
C GLN A 280 -5.59 11.79 18.66
N ARG A 281 -6.42 11.18 17.80
CA ARG A 281 -6.95 9.84 18.04
C ARG A 281 -5.87 8.77 17.94
N MET A 282 -5.00 8.84 16.93
CA MET A 282 -3.85 7.92 16.78
C MET A 282 -2.97 7.95 18.04
N ARG A 283 -2.53 9.13 18.46
CA ARG A 283 -1.71 9.30 19.66
C ARG A 283 -2.40 8.79 20.93
N SER A 284 -3.72 9.05 21.07
CA SER A 284 -4.52 8.59 22.22
C SER A 284 -4.58 7.06 22.35
N LEU A 285 -4.48 6.33 21.23
CA LEU A 285 -4.45 4.88 21.20
C LEU A 285 -3.03 4.30 21.24
N GLY A 286 -1.99 5.13 21.25
CA GLY A 286 -0.60 4.67 21.21
C GLY A 286 -0.09 4.38 19.80
N ILE A 287 -0.76 4.87 18.76
CA ILE A 287 -0.30 4.78 17.36
C ILE A 287 0.62 5.97 17.07
N THR A 288 1.81 5.69 16.56
CA THR A 288 2.80 6.68 16.13
C THR A 288 2.48 7.14 14.70
N PRO A 289 2.06 8.40 14.48
CA PRO A 289 1.84 8.90 13.12
C PRO A 289 3.16 9.19 12.41
N VAL A 290 3.21 8.86 11.12
CA VAL A 290 4.31 9.20 10.20
C VAL A 290 3.86 10.40 9.37
N LEU A 291 4.52 11.53 9.58
CA LEU A 291 4.21 12.80 8.92
C LEU A 291 5.01 12.97 7.62
N PRO A 292 4.59 13.85 6.68
CA PRO A 292 5.34 14.08 5.45
C PRO A 292 6.66 14.83 5.69
N ALA A 293 7.55 14.84 4.70
CA ALA A 293 8.73 15.69 4.65
C ALA A 293 9.08 16.14 3.22
N PHE A 294 10.05 17.04 3.09
CA PHE A 294 10.50 17.56 1.81
C PHE A 294 11.50 16.62 1.11
N ALA A 295 11.17 16.20 -0.11
CA ALA A 295 12.01 15.34 -0.94
C ALA A 295 12.80 16.07 -2.05
N GLY A 296 12.66 17.39 -2.19
CA GLY A 296 13.34 18.18 -3.24
C GLY A 296 12.42 18.69 -4.35
N HIS A 297 11.18 18.19 -4.46
CA HIS A 297 10.22 18.59 -5.49
C HIS A 297 9.55 19.93 -5.19
N LEU A 298 9.46 20.81 -6.18
CA LEU A 298 8.97 22.18 -6.05
C LEU A 298 8.06 22.59 -7.24
N PRO A 299 7.20 23.60 -7.05
CA PRO A 299 6.53 24.29 -8.15
C PRO A 299 7.54 24.82 -9.18
N ARG A 300 7.25 24.72 -10.48
CA ARG A 300 8.13 25.30 -11.53
C ARG A 300 8.32 26.81 -11.36
N ALA A 301 7.30 27.49 -10.84
CA ALA A 301 7.30 28.92 -10.56
C ALA A 301 8.38 29.36 -9.55
N ILE A 302 8.97 28.44 -8.78
CA ILE A 302 10.04 28.75 -7.83
C ILE A 302 11.24 29.46 -8.50
N THR A 303 11.46 29.19 -9.80
CA THR A 303 12.53 29.80 -10.60
C THR A 303 12.33 31.30 -10.82
N ARG A 304 11.10 31.82 -10.70
CA ARG A 304 10.84 33.28 -10.72
C ARG A 304 11.44 33.97 -9.50
N ILE A 305 11.34 33.31 -8.35
CA ILE A 305 11.78 33.83 -7.05
C ILE A 305 13.28 33.58 -6.87
N PHE A 306 13.74 32.40 -7.26
CA PHE A 306 15.13 31.97 -7.15
C PHE A 306 15.70 31.60 -8.53
N PRO A 307 15.97 32.57 -9.43
CA PRO A 307 16.43 32.31 -10.80
C PRO A 307 17.84 31.72 -10.89
N LYS A 308 18.61 31.77 -9.80
CA LYS A 308 19.96 31.19 -9.70
C LYS A 308 19.98 29.84 -8.99
N ALA A 309 18.82 29.32 -8.57
CA ALA A 309 18.73 28.01 -7.92
C ALA A 309 19.14 26.90 -8.89
N SER A 310 19.88 25.93 -8.37
CA SER A 310 20.36 24.77 -9.11
C SER A 310 19.24 23.75 -9.22
N ILE A 311 18.38 23.93 -10.23
CA ILE A 311 17.17 23.15 -10.45
C ILE A 311 17.30 22.28 -11.68
N THR A 312 16.85 21.03 -11.57
CA THR A 312 16.51 20.16 -12.69
C THR A 312 14.98 19.98 -12.75
N TYR A 313 14.48 19.19 -13.70
CA TYR A 313 13.05 18.84 -13.73
C TYR A 313 12.90 17.34 -13.60
N ALA A 314 11.87 16.88 -12.89
CA ALA A 314 11.52 15.47 -12.83
C ALA A 314 11.34 14.91 -14.26
N ARG A 315 11.50 13.60 -14.43
CA ARG A 315 11.19 12.96 -15.71
C ARG A 315 9.69 12.94 -15.95
N ARG A 316 9.30 12.88 -17.22
CA ARG A 316 7.90 12.73 -17.60
C ARG A 316 7.40 11.35 -17.17
N TRP A 317 6.46 11.34 -16.24
CA TRP A 317 5.85 10.13 -15.72
C TRP A 317 4.56 9.78 -16.47
N ASN A 318 4.41 8.52 -16.87
CA ASN A 318 3.26 7.96 -17.60
C ASN A 318 2.73 8.80 -18.78
N ASN A 319 3.63 9.44 -19.54
CA ASN A 319 3.29 10.27 -20.69
C ASN A 319 2.35 11.45 -20.40
N LEU A 320 2.25 11.89 -19.13
CA LEU A 320 1.48 13.09 -18.77
C LEU A 320 1.88 14.29 -19.65
N PRO A 321 0.91 15.11 -20.11
CA PRO A 321 1.22 16.34 -20.81
C PRO A 321 2.15 17.25 -19.99
N ASP A 322 3.02 18.03 -20.63
CA ASP A 322 3.96 18.91 -19.91
C ASP A 322 3.28 19.92 -18.98
N LYS A 323 2.00 20.25 -19.24
CA LYS A 323 1.18 21.05 -18.35
C LYS A 323 1.00 20.40 -16.97
N TYR A 324 0.92 19.07 -16.92
CA TYR A 324 0.62 18.29 -15.71
C TYR A 324 1.80 17.42 -15.22
N CYS A 325 2.90 17.36 -15.97
CA CYS A 325 4.24 17.07 -15.45
C CYS A 325 5.00 18.41 -15.41
N CYS A 326 6.30 18.52 -15.32
CA CYS A 326 7.27 17.71 -14.63
C CYS A 326 7.80 18.68 -13.56
N PRO A 327 7.54 18.45 -12.26
CA PRO A 327 7.91 19.38 -11.20
C PRO A 327 9.39 19.77 -11.23
N ALA A 328 9.71 20.94 -10.68
CA ALA A 328 11.09 21.33 -10.46
C ALA A 328 11.67 20.41 -9.37
N LEU A 329 12.91 19.95 -9.58
CA LEU A 329 13.65 19.12 -8.63
C LEU A 329 14.95 19.84 -8.28
N LEU A 330 15.05 20.28 -7.03
CA LEU A 330 16.20 21.02 -6.54
C LEU A 330 17.41 20.09 -6.36
N LEU A 331 18.58 20.48 -6.88
CA LEU A 331 19.80 19.73 -6.64
C LEU A 331 20.20 19.79 -5.17
N PRO A 332 20.72 18.68 -4.60
CA PRO A 332 21.00 18.61 -3.17
C PRO A 332 22.16 19.51 -2.72
N SER A 333 23.00 19.97 -3.65
CA SER A 333 24.08 20.92 -3.35
C SER A 333 23.59 22.36 -3.19
N ASP A 334 22.35 22.67 -3.58
CA ASP A 334 21.82 24.03 -3.50
C ASP A 334 21.44 24.37 -2.03
N PRO A 335 21.89 25.52 -1.49
CA PRO A 335 21.54 25.93 -0.13
C PRO A 335 20.03 26.05 0.13
N LEU A 336 19.22 26.26 -0.92
CA LEU A 336 17.76 26.31 -0.79
C LEU A 336 17.16 24.98 -0.34
N PHE A 337 17.85 23.85 -0.55
CA PHE A 337 17.32 22.54 -0.16
C PHE A 337 17.12 22.48 1.35
N GLN A 338 18.16 22.83 2.10
CA GLN A 338 18.12 22.90 3.56
C GLN A 338 17.11 23.96 4.03
N LYS A 339 17.11 25.15 3.41
CA LYS A 339 16.20 26.25 3.80
C LYS A 339 14.73 25.85 3.69
N ILE A 340 14.32 25.35 2.52
CA ILE A 340 12.92 25.01 2.24
C ILE A 340 12.52 23.76 3.04
N GLY A 341 13.40 22.76 3.10
CA GLY A 341 13.13 21.53 3.85
C GLY A 341 12.95 21.79 5.35
N SER A 342 13.81 22.62 5.97
CA SER A 342 13.65 22.99 7.38
C SER A 342 12.40 23.83 7.62
N MET A 343 12.11 24.81 6.75
CA MET A 343 10.89 25.62 6.84
C MET A 343 9.63 24.75 6.79
N PHE A 344 9.57 23.75 5.91
CA PHE A 344 8.45 22.80 5.85
C PHE A 344 8.27 22.04 7.17
N ILE A 345 9.36 21.50 7.75
CA ILE A 345 9.29 20.73 9.00
C ILE A 345 8.90 21.62 10.18
N GLU A 346 9.36 22.88 10.21
CA GLU A 346 8.94 23.86 11.23
C GLU A 346 7.43 24.12 11.17
N LYS A 347 6.90 24.43 9.98
CA LYS A 347 5.46 24.68 9.77
C LYS A 347 4.61 23.46 10.06
N LEU A 348 5.06 22.28 9.63
CA LEU A 348 4.40 21.01 9.92
C LEU A 348 4.27 20.78 11.44
N LYS A 349 5.36 20.99 12.18
CA LYS A 349 5.39 20.83 13.64
C LYS A 349 4.53 21.87 14.35
N GLU A 350 4.55 23.11 13.90
CA GLU A 350 3.68 24.17 14.43
C GLU A 350 2.20 23.79 14.26
N MET A 351 1.83 23.25 13.10
CA MET A 351 0.44 22.92 12.78
C MET A 351 -0.07 21.65 13.48
N PHE A 352 0.79 20.64 13.62
CA PHE A 352 0.37 19.26 13.96
C PHE A 352 1.17 18.57 15.09
N GLY A 353 2.24 19.20 15.59
CA GLY A 353 3.24 18.52 16.44
C GLY A 353 4.03 17.46 15.66
N THR A 354 4.77 16.60 16.37
CA THR A 354 5.52 15.50 15.74
C THR A 354 5.74 14.32 16.68
N ASP A 355 5.99 13.17 16.08
CA ASP A 355 6.36 11.90 16.71
C ASP A 355 7.67 11.36 16.10
N HIS A 356 8.47 12.27 15.52
CA HIS A 356 9.82 12.06 14.99
C HIS A 356 9.93 11.15 13.76
N MET A 357 8.81 10.62 13.25
CA MET A 357 8.78 9.75 12.07
C MET A 357 8.30 10.55 10.85
N TYR A 358 9.13 10.62 9.81
CA TYR A 358 8.83 11.40 8.61
C TYR A 358 8.98 10.56 7.35
N ASN A 359 8.01 10.61 6.43
CA ASN A 359 8.08 9.95 5.13
C ASN A 359 8.18 10.96 3.99
N CYS A 360 9.09 10.69 3.05
CA CYS A 360 9.14 11.34 1.75
C CYS A 360 9.99 10.53 0.77
N ASP A 361 9.68 10.63 -0.53
CA ASP A 361 10.24 9.75 -1.56
C ASP A 361 10.70 10.56 -2.78
N PRO A 362 12.02 10.78 -2.97
CA PRO A 362 12.51 11.67 -4.02
C PRO A 362 12.36 11.10 -5.44
N PHE A 363 12.30 9.76 -5.58
CA PHE A 363 12.43 9.07 -6.86
C PHE A 363 11.40 7.94 -7.04
N ASN A 364 10.21 8.06 -6.46
CA ASN A 364 9.16 7.07 -6.66
C ASN A 364 8.69 7.04 -8.12
N GLU A 365 8.93 5.93 -8.81
CA GLU A 365 8.68 5.75 -10.24
C GLU A 365 9.27 6.84 -11.15
N MET A 366 10.34 7.48 -10.69
CA MET A 366 11.04 8.50 -11.45
C MET A 366 12.52 8.21 -11.41
N GLU A 367 13.06 7.73 -12.53
CA GLU A 367 14.50 7.59 -12.70
C GLU A 367 15.19 8.94 -12.46
N PRO A 368 16.19 9.03 -11.56
CA PRO A 368 16.98 10.23 -11.39
C PRO A 368 17.59 10.73 -12.69
N ASN A 369 17.78 12.05 -12.80
CA ASN A 369 18.39 12.66 -13.99
C ASN A 369 19.88 12.32 -14.18
N THR A 370 20.51 11.73 -13.16
CA THR A 370 21.93 11.35 -13.19
C THR A 370 22.17 10.13 -12.32
N GLY A 371 23.05 9.24 -12.80
CA GLY A 371 23.56 8.09 -12.05
C GLY A 371 24.81 8.41 -11.22
N ASP A 372 25.21 9.68 -11.11
CA ASP A 372 26.37 10.14 -10.34
C ASP A 372 26.18 9.85 -8.83
N LEU A 373 27.12 9.09 -8.27
CA LEU A 373 27.04 8.64 -6.88
C LEU A 373 27.12 9.79 -5.87
N ASN A 374 27.82 10.88 -6.18
CA ASN A 374 27.90 12.04 -5.29
C ASN A 374 26.58 12.81 -5.26
N VAL A 375 25.89 12.90 -6.39
CA VAL A 375 24.57 13.53 -6.45
C VAL A 375 23.54 12.69 -5.68
N LEU A 376 23.48 11.38 -5.90
CA LEU A 376 22.57 10.48 -5.16
C LEU A 376 22.83 10.51 -3.65
N ARG A 377 24.11 10.51 -3.24
CA ARG A 377 24.51 10.70 -1.84
C ARG A 377 24.10 12.07 -1.30
N GLY A 378 24.21 13.10 -2.13
CA GLY A 378 23.77 14.44 -1.80
C GLY A 378 22.28 14.50 -1.45
N TYR A 379 21.41 13.84 -2.23
CA TYR A 379 19.98 13.78 -1.95
C TYR A 379 19.71 13.12 -0.59
N GLY A 380 20.30 11.94 -0.34
CA GLY A 380 20.12 11.26 0.93
C GLY A 380 20.56 12.11 2.13
N LYS A 381 21.70 12.79 2.02
CA LYS A 381 22.21 13.69 3.06
C LYS A 381 21.31 14.92 3.28
N SER A 382 20.87 15.56 2.20
CA SER A 382 20.18 16.86 2.27
C SER A 382 18.73 16.71 2.74
N ILE A 383 18.05 15.65 2.31
CA ILE A 383 16.71 15.29 2.80
C ILE A 383 16.77 15.06 4.32
N TYR A 384 17.66 14.18 4.77
CA TYR A 384 17.78 13.88 6.19
C TYR A 384 18.23 15.09 7.02
N SER A 385 19.19 15.87 6.53
CA SER A 385 19.68 17.09 7.19
C SER A 385 18.56 18.14 7.36
N SER A 386 17.66 18.25 6.38
CA SER A 386 16.52 19.16 6.45
C SER A 386 15.58 18.84 7.60
N MET A 387 15.33 17.56 7.85
CA MET A 387 14.53 17.07 8.98
C MET A 387 15.29 17.20 10.31
N SER A 388 16.50 16.63 10.38
CA SER A 388 17.28 16.49 11.62
C SER A 388 17.77 17.82 12.20
N THR A 389 17.88 18.86 11.39
CA THR A 389 18.18 20.22 11.86
C THR A 389 17.06 20.81 12.72
N VAL A 390 15.80 20.49 12.38
CA VAL A 390 14.61 21.00 13.10
C VAL A 390 14.13 20.01 14.17
N ASP A 391 14.35 18.71 13.94
CA ASP A 391 14.02 17.63 14.85
C ASP A 391 15.20 16.64 14.97
N PRO A 392 16.08 16.80 15.98
CA PRO A 392 17.26 15.95 16.15
C PRO A 392 16.99 14.46 16.33
N LYS A 393 15.72 14.06 16.56
CA LYS A 393 15.28 12.66 16.68
C LYS A 393 14.65 12.11 15.40
N ALA A 394 14.62 12.90 14.32
CA ALA A 394 13.96 12.55 13.07
C ALA A 394 14.47 11.24 12.49
N VAL A 395 13.54 10.36 12.13
CA VAL A 395 13.78 9.14 11.37
C VAL A 395 13.11 9.31 10.02
N TRP A 396 13.88 9.11 8.96
CA TRP A 396 13.37 9.14 7.60
C TRP A 396 12.87 7.77 7.17
N ILE A 397 11.55 7.66 6.99
CA ILE A 397 10.88 6.51 6.40
C ILE A 397 10.86 6.66 4.88
N ILE A 398 11.41 5.70 4.15
CA ILE A 398 11.47 5.71 2.68
C ILE A 398 10.80 4.46 2.10
N GLN A 399 10.01 4.61 1.04
CA GLN A 399 9.47 3.51 0.27
C GLN A 399 10.55 2.88 -0.60
N GLY A 400 10.77 1.57 -0.46
CA GLY A 400 11.73 0.81 -1.28
C GLY A 400 11.28 0.56 -2.73
N TRP A 401 10.12 1.07 -3.16
CA TRP A 401 9.54 0.80 -4.48
C TRP A 401 10.42 1.24 -5.65
N PHE A 402 11.21 2.32 -5.49
CA PHE A 402 12.12 2.78 -6.53
C PHE A 402 13.17 1.70 -6.92
N LEU A 403 13.52 0.79 -5.99
CA LEU A 403 14.42 -0.34 -6.25
C LEU A 403 13.75 -1.45 -7.09
N VAL A 404 12.41 -1.52 -7.06
CA VAL A 404 11.61 -2.47 -7.83
C VAL A 404 11.29 -1.91 -9.22
N ASN A 405 10.74 -0.69 -9.27
CA ASN A 405 10.25 -0.08 -10.50
C ASN A 405 11.38 0.30 -11.45
N GLU A 406 12.43 0.92 -10.92
CA GLU A 406 13.57 1.44 -11.68
C GLU A 406 14.80 0.52 -11.55
N LYS A 407 14.58 -0.80 -11.60
CA LYS A 407 15.60 -1.84 -11.31
C LYS A 407 16.86 -1.74 -12.18
N ASP A 408 16.73 -1.24 -13.42
CA ASP A 408 17.85 -1.13 -14.36
C ASP A 408 18.74 0.08 -14.00
N PHE A 409 18.16 1.11 -13.40
CA PHE A 409 18.90 2.26 -12.89
C PHE A 409 19.51 1.97 -11.52
N TRP A 410 18.77 1.42 -10.57
CA TRP A 410 19.23 1.26 -9.18
C TRP A 410 20.10 0.03 -8.95
N THR A 411 21.38 0.16 -9.32
CA THR A 411 22.42 -0.81 -8.92
C THR A 411 22.68 -0.76 -7.41
N LYS A 412 23.37 -1.78 -6.88
CA LYS A 412 23.81 -1.80 -5.47
C LYS A 412 24.61 -0.55 -5.09
N GLU A 413 25.51 -0.07 -5.96
CA GLU A 413 26.35 1.10 -5.70
C GLU A 413 25.53 2.38 -5.62
N ARG A 414 24.55 2.55 -6.52
CA ARG A 414 23.66 3.72 -6.55
C ARG A 414 22.71 3.73 -5.35
N ALA A 415 22.09 2.60 -5.04
CA ALA A 415 21.25 2.45 -3.86
C ALA A 415 22.05 2.71 -2.58
N ARG A 416 23.28 2.16 -2.49
CA ARG A 416 24.18 2.39 -1.36
C ARG A 416 24.50 3.87 -1.19
N ALA A 417 24.79 4.58 -2.29
CA ALA A 417 25.10 6.01 -2.23
C ALA A 417 23.96 6.84 -1.59
N LEU A 418 22.70 6.56 -1.93
CA LEU A 418 21.54 7.21 -1.32
C LEU A 418 21.32 6.77 0.13
N ILE A 419 21.20 5.46 0.37
CA ILE A 419 20.76 4.88 1.65
C ILE A 419 21.78 5.11 2.77
N THR A 420 23.08 4.93 2.49
CA THR A 420 24.14 5.10 3.50
C THR A 420 24.58 6.55 3.67
N ALA A 421 23.94 7.51 2.99
CA ALA A 421 24.12 8.93 3.26
C ALA A 421 23.44 9.37 4.57
N VAL A 422 22.55 8.54 5.09
CA VAL A 422 21.84 8.74 6.35
C VAL A 422 22.49 7.88 7.43
N PRO A 423 22.67 8.40 8.67
CA PRO A 423 23.19 7.60 9.77
C PRO A 423 22.41 6.30 9.98
N LEU A 424 23.10 5.24 10.40
CA LEU A 424 22.47 3.96 10.68
C LEU A 424 21.41 4.12 11.79
N GLY A 425 20.22 3.58 11.57
CA GLY A 425 19.07 3.68 12.48
C GLY A 425 18.26 4.97 12.36
N GLN A 426 18.67 5.91 11.51
CA GLN A 426 17.93 7.16 11.23
C GLN A 426 17.22 7.15 9.87
N MET A 427 17.30 6.03 9.16
CA MET A 427 16.44 5.70 8.03
C MET A 427 15.71 4.39 8.34
N LEU A 428 14.44 4.30 7.99
CA LEU A 428 13.64 3.08 8.06
C LEU A 428 13.10 2.78 6.66
N VAL A 429 13.53 1.67 6.07
CA VAL A 429 13.13 1.31 4.70
C VAL A 429 11.85 0.47 4.74
N LEU A 430 10.83 0.86 3.99
CA LEU A 430 9.66 0.03 3.73
C LEU A 430 9.98 -0.85 2.52
N ASP A 431 10.28 -2.13 2.73
CA ASP A 431 10.44 -3.07 1.61
C ASP A 431 9.05 -3.39 1.04
N LEU A 432 8.63 -2.57 0.08
CA LEU A 432 7.22 -2.23 -0.13
C LEU A 432 6.37 -3.40 -0.64
N GLN A 433 6.97 -4.37 -1.34
CA GLN A 433 6.31 -5.55 -1.91
C GLN A 433 7.12 -6.81 -1.57
N SER A 434 7.44 -7.00 -0.30
CA SER A 434 8.27 -8.13 0.13
C SER A 434 7.60 -9.49 -0.08
N GLU A 435 6.27 -9.54 -0.22
CA GLU A 435 5.52 -10.77 -0.44
C GLU A 435 5.79 -11.41 -1.81
N LEU A 436 6.13 -10.60 -2.83
CA LEU A 436 6.49 -11.10 -4.17
C LEU A 436 7.92 -10.75 -4.57
N ARG A 437 8.41 -9.56 -4.19
CA ARG A 437 9.66 -8.97 -4.67
C ARG A 437 10.46 -8.36 -3.52
N PRO A 438 10.96 -9.17 -2.56
CA PRO A 438 11.74 -8.67 -1.43
C PRO A 438 13.07 -8.06 -1.88
N GLN A 439 13.27 -6.77 -1.60
CA GLN A 439 14.51 -6.06 -1.95
C GLN A 439 15.59 -6.23 -0.88
N TYR A 440 15.25 -6.53 0.37
CA TYR A 440 16.25 -6.75 1.44
C TYR A 440 17.28 -7.83 1.05
N LYS A 441 16.84 -8.89 0.34
CA LYS A 441 17.69 -9.97 -0.19
C LYS A 441 18.68 -9.48 -1.24
N LYS A 442 18.31 -8.46 -2.03
CA LYS A 442 19.13 -7.93 -3.12
C LYS A 442 20.09 -6.84 -2.67
N PHE A 443 19.78 -6.10 -1.62
CA PHE A 443 20.53 -4.92 -1.18
C PHE A 443 21.21 -5.09 0.18
N ASP A 444 21.62 -6.33 0.50
CA ASP A 444 22.39 -6.67 1.70
C ASP A 444 21.73 -6.13 2.99
N ASN A 445 20.43 -6.41 3.17
CA ASN A 445 19.58 -5.84 4.24
C ASN A 445 19.64 -4.31 4.28
N PHE A 446 19.47 -3.67 3.12
CA PHE A 446 19.55 -2.22 2.93
C PHE A 446 20.83 -1.62 3.54
N PHE A 447 21.94 -2.34 3.39
CA PHE A 447 23.25 -1.93 3.87
C PHE A 447 23.31 -1.67 5.38
N GLY A 448 22.49 -2.37 6.16
CA GLY A 448 22.42 -2.29 7.62
C GLY A 448 21.38 -1.32 8.16
N GLN A 449 20.64 -0.59 7.32
CA GLN A 449 19.50 0.21 7.78
C GLN A 449 18.34 -0.70 8.21
N PRO A 450 17.58 -0.34 9.26
CA PRO A 450 16.41 -1.11 9.64
C PRO A 450 15.33 -1.05 8.54
N PHE A 451 14.58 -2.14 8.39
CA PHE A 451 13.51 -2.22 7.43
C PHE A 451 12.24 -2.88 7.98
N ILE A 452 11.12 -2.57 7.33
CA ILE A 452 9.83 -3.21 7.56
C ILE A 452 9.51 -4.07 6.33
N TRP A 453 9.23 -5.36 6.57
CA TRP A 453 8.75 -6.27 5.55
C TRP A 453 7.29 -5.92 5.24
N CYS A 454 6.98 -5.49 4.02
CA CYS A 454 5.61 -5.05 3.69
C CYS A 454 4.92 -5.98 2.70
N MET A 455 3.62 -6.17 2.90
CA MET A 455 2.72 -6.77 1.91
C MET A 455 2.02 -5.65 1.14
N LEU A 456 2.35 -5.51 -0.15
CA LEU A 456 1.69 -4.54 -1.02
C LEU A 456 0.29 -5.03 -1.39
N HIS A 457 0.18 -6.25 -1.91
CA HIS A 457 -1.05 -6.95 -2.26
C HIS A 457 -2.02 -6.28 -3.25
N ASN A 458 -2.45 -5.02 -3.10
CA ASN A 458 -3.45 -4.40 -3.99
C ASN A 458 -2.90 -3.14 -4.68
N PHE A 459 -3.26 -2.99 -5.96
CA PHE A 459 -2.93 -1.85 -6.81
C PHE A 459 -4.23 -1.20 -7.31
N GLY A 460 -4.30 0.13 -7.33
CA GLY A 460 -5.43 0.90 -7.86
C GLY A 460 -6.78 0.69 -7.16
N ARG A 461 -6.81 -0.03 -6.02
CA ARG A 461 -8.05 -0.53 -5.41
C ARG A 461 -8.89 -1.36 -6.40
N THR A 462 -8.23 -2.14 -7.25
CA THR A 462 -8.95 -2.99 -8.21
C THR A 462 -9.56 -4.18 -7.48
N LEU A 463 -10.79 -4.56 -7.85
CA LEU A 463 -11.46 -5.78 -7.35
C LEU A 463 -10.93 -7.02 -8.07
N GLY A 464 -11.18 -8.20 -7.50
CA GLY A 464 -10.68 -9.50 -7.95
C GLY A 464 -10.26 -10.36 -6.76
N LEU A 465 -10.65 -11.64 -6.73
CA LEU A 465 -10.24 -12.55 -5.66
C LEU A 465 -8.77 -12.94 -5.86
N GLN A 466 -7.92 -12.53 -4.92
CA GLN A 466 -6.49 -12.72 -5.01
C GLN A 466 -5.80 -12.68 -3.65
N GLY A 467 -4.79 -13.52 -3.48
CA GLY A 467 -3.86 -13.44 -2.36
C GLY A 467 -2.68 -14.41 -2.52
N ALA A 468 -1.67 -14.21 -1.69
CA ALA A 468 -0.46 -15.03 -1.66
C ALA A 468 -0.16 -15.48 -0.22
N LEU A 469 -1.15 -16.04 0.49
CA LEU A 469 -1.06 -16.30 1.94
C LEU A 469 0.17 -17.14 2.32
N GLY A 470 0.49 -18.14 1.49
CA GLY A 470 1.70 -18.96 1.65
C GLY A 470 3.00 -18.15 1.54
N GLN A 471 3.11 -17.27 0.53
CA GLN A 471 4.29 -16.42 0.34
C GLN A 471 4.40 -15.37 1.45
N VAL A 472 3.28 -14.80 1.90
CA VAL A 472 3.25 -13.87 3.04
C VAL A 472 3.76 -14.55 4.30
N LYS A 473 3.22 -15.73 4.63
CA LYS A 473 3.66 -16.50 5.80
C LYS A 473 5.16 -16.79 5.74
N GLN A 474 5.62 -17.37 4.63
CA GLN A 474 7.03 -17.73 4.48
C GLN A 474 7.95 -16.51 4.48
N GLY A 475 7.57 -15.45 3.78
CA GLY A 475 8.36 -14.23 3.66
C GLY A 475 8.56 -13.52 5.01
N ILE A 476 7.52 -13.44 5.85
CA ILE A 476 7.63 -12.87 7.20
C ILE A 476 8.58 -13.72 8.07
N LEU A 477 8.42 -15.05 8.06
CA LEU A 477 9.28 -15.95 8.85
C LEU A 477 10.75 -15.91 8.39
N GLU A 478 10.99 -15.78 7.09
CA GLU A 478 12.34 -15.59 6.53
C GLU A 478 12.93 -14.22 6.88
N GLY A 479 12.12 -13.17 6.78
CA GLY A 479 12.52 -11.80 7.11
C GLY A 479 12.94 -11.65 8.56
N ARG A 480 12.19 -12.23 9.51
CA ARG A 480 12.49 -12.16 10.95
C ARG A 480 13.81 -12.82 11.37
N LYS A 481 14.42 -13.62 10.50
CA LYS A 481 15.79 -14.13 10.70
C LYS A 481 16.85 -13.05 10.53
N GLN A 482 16.52 -11.92 9.90
CA GLN A 482 17.40 -10.78 9.71
C GLN A 482 17.29 -9.84 10.91
N LYS A 483 18.42 -9.45 11.49
CA LYS A 483 18.46 -8.52 12.63
C LYS A 483 17.99 -7.12 12.26
N GLU A 484 18.10 -6.72 10.99
CA GLU A 484 17.68 -5.42 10.48
C GLU A 484 16.16 -5.34 10.24
N MET A 485 15.43 -6.48 10.22
CA MET A 485 13.98 -6.45 10.14
C MET A 485 13.41 -6.05 11.51
N VAL A 486 12.81 -4.87 11.58
CA VAL A 486 12.25 -4.31 12.82
C VAL A 486 10.72 -4.34 12.86
N GLY A 487 10.08 -4.76 11.76
CA GLY A 487 8.63 -4.74 11.66
C GLY A 487 8.07 -5.47 10.45
N ILE A 488 6.75 -5.63 10.48
CA ILE A 488 5.92 -6.03 9.33
C ILE A 488 4.96 -4.88 8.99
N GLY A 489 4.49 -4.79 7.75
CA GLY A 489 3.49 -3.78 7.37
C GLY A 489 2.61 -4.19 6.20
N ILE A 490 1.53 -3.44 6.01
CA ILE A 490 0.68 -3.53 4.82
C ILE A 490 0.72 -2.20 4.07
N THR A 491 0.95 -2.27 2.76
CA THR A 491 1.30 -1.14 1.87
C THR A 491 0.44 -1.15 0.61
N MET A 492 -0.79 -1.62 0.72
CA MET A 492 -1.74 -1.63 -0.38
C MET A 492 -2.07 -0.25 -0.91
N GLU A 493 -2.16 -0.10 -2.23
CA GLU A 493 -2.62 1.15 -2.83
C GLU A 493 -4.09 1.42 -2.53
N GLY A 494 -4.88 0.38 -2.26
CA GLY A 494 -6.30 0.49 -1.95
C GLY A 494 -6.77 -0.58 -0.98
N ILE A 495 -7.71 -0.21 -0.10
CA ILE A 495 -8.34 -1.10 0.88
C ILE A 495 -9.77 -1.50 0.47
N GLU A 496 -10.49 -2.19 1.37
CA GLU A 496 -11.88 -2.65 1.15
C GLU A 496 -11.98 -3.66 0.00
N THR A 497 -11.00 -4.57 -0.07
CA THR A 497 -10.98 -5.75 -0.97
C THR A 497 -10.33 -6.92 -0.24
N ASN A 498 -10.63 -8.17 -0.61
CA ASN A 498 -9.92 -9.38 -0.15
C ASN A 498 -9.62 -9.40 1.37
N TYR A 499 -10.61 -9.10 2.22
CA TYR A 499 -10.38 -8.88 3.66
C TYR A 499 -9.66 -10.05 4.35
N VAL A 500 -9.90 -11.28 3.91
CA VAL A 500 -9.22 -12.49 4.39
C VAL A 500 -7.70 -12.38 4.38
N VAL A 501 -7.11 -11.67 3.42
CA VAL A 501 -5.65 -11.50 3.28
C VAL A 501 -5.11 -10.59 4.39
N TYR A 502 -5.83 -9.52 4.69
CA TYR A 502 -5.45 -8.56 5.73
C TYR A 502 -5.75 -9.09 7.13
N ASP A 503 -6.84 -9.86 7.29
CA ASP A 503 -7.14 -10.57 8.52
C ASP A 503 -6.05 -11.61 8.83
N PHE A 504 -5.64 -12.39 7.83
CA PHE A 504 -4.50 -13.32 7.95
C PHE A 504 -3.21 -12.62 8.34
N PHE A 505 -2.90 -11.48 7.71
CA PHE A 505 -1.72 -10.69 8.03
C PHE A 505 -1.75 -10.18 9.50
N SER A 506 -2.92 -9.76 9.99
CA SER A 506 -3.12 -9.24 11.36
C SER A 506 -2.99 -10.30 12.47
N GLU A 507 -2.98 -11.59 12.13
CA GLU A 507 -2.61 -12.65 13.08
C GLU A 507 -1.10 -12.61 13.42
N PHE A 508 -0.36 -11.68 12.82
CA PHE A 508 1.08 -11.43 12.98
C PHE A 508 1.93 -12.68 12.79
N VAL A 509 1.45 -13.59 11.92
CA VAL A 509 2.04 -14.88 11.52
C VAL A 509 3.06 -15.36 12.54
N ARG A 510 2.61 -15.94 13.63
CA ARG A 510 3.48 -16.52 14.66
C ARG A 510 4.06 -17.85 14.15
N ASP A 511 5.25 -18.23 14.61
CA ASP A 511 5.92 -19.48 14.18
C ASP A 511 5.07 -20.71 14.55
N ASN A 512 5.18 -21.80 13.77
CA ASN A 512 4.53 -23.13 13.88
C ASN A 512 3.01 -23.23 14.21
N GLU A 513 2.31 -22.14 14.55
CA GLU A 513 0.94 -22.18 15.06
C GLU A 513 -0.12 -21.80 14.01
N LEU A 514 0.19 -20.89 13.08
CA LEU A 514 -0.79 -20.42 12.10
C LEU A 514 -0.83 -21.35 10.88
N GLU A 515 -1.70 -22.34 10.94
CA GLU A 515 -2.00 -23.26 9.84
C GLU A 515 -3.04 -22.59 8.90
N ILE A 516 -2.71 -22.44 7.61
CA ILE A 516 -3.50 -21.63 6.66
C ILE A 516 -4.89 -22.24 6.45
N VAL A 517 -4.98 -23.57 6.44
CA VAL A 517 -6.25 -24.27 6.25
C VAL A 517 -7.12 -24.05 7.48
N ARG A 518 -6.61 -24.32 8.69
CA ARG A 518 -7.34 -24.01 9.93
C ARG A 518 -7.75 -22.54 10.05
N PHE A 519 -6.88 -21.61 9.67
CA PHE A 519 -7.24 -20.19 9.63
C PHE A 519 -8.47 -19.92 8.75
N SER A 520 -8.55 -20.55 7.58
CA SER A 520 -9.68 -20.39 6.65
C SER A 520 -10.98 -20.97 7.20
N GLU A 521 -10.89 -22.07 7.95
CA GLU A 521 -12.03 -22.71 8.61
C GLU A 521 -12.59 -21.77 9.70
N ASP A 522 -11.71 -21.31 10.59
CA ASP A 522 -12.04 -20.38 11.66
C ASP A 522 -12.54 -19.03 11.10
N TYR A 523 -12.04 -18.61 9.93
CA TYR A 523 -12.44 -17.35 9.27
C TYR A 523 -13.91 -17.39 8.87
N SER A 524 -14.35 -18.45 8.20
CA SER A 524 -15.75 -18.59 7.79
C SER A 524 -16.69 -18.55 9.00
N LYS A 525 -16.32 -19.25 10.08
CA LYS A 525 -17.12 -19.35 11.30
C LYS A 525 -17.31 -18.00 11.99
N ARG A 526 -16.22 -17.27 12.26
CA ARG A 526 -16.30 -15.95 12.94
C ARG A 526 -16.96 -14.89 12.06
N ARG A 527 -16.73 -14.93 10.75
CA ARG A 527 -17.29 -13.97 9.80
C ARG A 527 -18.81 -14.12 9.68
N TYR A 528 -19.32 -15.35 9.72
CA TYR A 528 -20.75 -15.63 9.52
C TYR A 528 -21.52 -15.81 10.84
N GLY A 529 -20.83 -15.79 11.98
CA GLY A 529 -21.43 -15.88 13.31
C GLY A 529 -21.80 -17.31 13.73
N GLY A 530 -21.34 -18.32 12.99
CA GLY A 530 -21.71 -19.71 13.24
C GLY A 530 -20.98 -20.68 12.31
N TYR A 531 -20.92 -21.94 12.73
CA TYR A 531 -20.34 -23.01 11.91
C TYR A 531 -21.31 -23.42 10.80
N ASN A 532 -20.78 -23.53 9.58
CA ASN A 532 -21.48 -24.11 8.44
C ASN A 532 -20.49 -24.87 7.56
N ALA A 533 -20.72 -26.17 7.35
CA ALA A 533 -19.77 -27.05 6.67
C ALA A 533 -19.52 -26.66 5.21
N ALA A 534 -20.54 -26.16 4.50
CA ALA A 534 -20.42 -25.74 3.11
C ALA A 534 -19.65 -24.41 3.00
N ALA A 535 -19.90 -23.46 3.91
CA ALA A 535 -19.15 -22.21 4.01
C ALA A 535 -17.66 -22.45 4.32
N GLU A 536 -17.37 -23.34 5.26
CA GLU A 536 -16.01 -23.76 5.58
C GLU A 536 -15.32 -24.35 4.34
N SER A 537 -15.99 -25.27 3.66
CA SER A 537 -15.46 -25.92 2.45
C SER A 537 -15.22 -24.92 1.31
N ALA A 538 -16.10 -23.93 1.16
CA ALA A 538 -15.93 -22.85 0.18
C ALA A 538 -14.65 -22.05 0.46
N TRP A 539 -14.44 -21.65 1.72
CA TRP A 539 -13.25 -20.90 2.12
C TRP A 539 -11.96 -21.72 2.01
N ARG A 540 -11.97 -23.01 2.36
CA ARG A 540 -10.83 -23.91 2.13
C ARG A 540 -10.48 -23.99 0.64
N THR A 541 -11.49 -24.09 -0.22
CA THR A 541 -11.32 -24.13 -1.68
C THR A 541 -10.71 -22.83 -2.21
N LEU A 542 -11.24 -21.66 -1.82
CA LEU A 542 -10.71 -20.35 -2.23
C LEU A 542 -9.28 -20.14 -1.71
N VAL A 543 -9.00 -20.54 -0.48
CA VAL A 543 -7.68 -20.39 0.13
C VAL A 543 -6.64 -21.28 -0.53
N ALA A 544 -7.02 -22.50 -0.93
CA ALA A 544 -6.14 -23.40 -1.68
C ALA A 544 -5.89 -22.96 -3.14
N SER A 545 -6.76 -22.13 -3.70
CA SER A 545 -6.77 -21.70 -5.11
C SER A 545 -6.41 -20.21 -5.29
N VAL A 546 -7.40 -19.32 -5.31
CA VAL A 546 -7.26 -17.88 -5.61
C VAL A 546 -6.40 -17.15 -4.57
N TYR A 547 -6.34 -17.59 -3.31
CA TYR A 547 -5.48 -16.97 -2.30
C TYR A 547 -4.10 -17.65 -2.13
N ASN A 548 -3.74 -18.57 -3.03
CA ASN A 548 -2.48 -19.32 -3.02
C ASN A 548 -1.57 -18.97 -4.20
N TYR A 549 -1.43 -17.68 -4.51
CA TYR A 549 -0.51 -17.23 -5.56
C TYR A 549 0.96 -17.49 -5.18
N LYS A 550 1.72 -18.05 -6.12
CA LYS A 550 3.14 -18.44 -5.95
C LYS A 550 4.11 -17.80 -6.95
N GLY A 551 3.61 -16.94 -7.83
CA GLY A 551 4.45 -16.25 -8.81
C GLY A 551 4.99 -14.93 -8.28
N ASP A 552 5.70 -14.20 -9.14
CA ASP A 552 6.32 -12.89 -8.90
C ASP A 552 5.76 -11.78 -9.84
N GLU A 553 4.75 -12.13 -10.64
CA GLU A 553 4.03 -11.22 -11.51
C GLU A 553 2.89 -10.51 -10.75
N SER A 554 2.68 -9.25 -11.08
CA SER A 554 1.52 -8.48 -10.61
C SER A 554 0.32 -8.78 -11.50
N ILE A 555 -0.77 -9.31 -10.92
CA ILE A 555 -1.98 -9.76 -11.66
C ILE A 555 -3.23 -9.01 -11.15
N HIS A 556 -3.12 -7.69 -10.96
CA HIS A 556 -4.18 -6.88 -10.37
C HIS A 556 -5.00 -6.14 -11.42
N GLY A 557 -6.32 -6.25 -11.36
CA GLY A 557 -7.25 -5.43 -12.14
C GLY A 557 -7.26 -5.61 -13.65
N GLU A 558 -6.38 -6.45 -14.21
CA GLU A 558 -6.22 -6.69 -15.65
C GLU A 558 -7.12 -7.81 -16.19
N TYR A 559 -8.38 -7.87 -15.77
CA TYR A 559 -9.31 -8.86 -16.31
C TYR A 559 -9.80 -8.44 -17.70
N ILE A 560 -10.31 -9.39 -18.46
CA ILE A 560 -10.66 -9.12 -19.86
C ILE A 560 -11.71 -8.01 -19.92
N PHE A 561 -12.81 -8.17 -19.20
CA PHE A 561 -13.98 -7.33 -19.38
C PHE A 561 -13.82 -5.89 -18.86
N ASN A 562 -13.01 -5.67 -17.82
CA ASN A 562 -12.84 -4.38 -17.14
C ASN A 562 -11.65 -3.56 -17.69
N THR A 563 -11.08 -3.98 -18.82
CA THR A 563 -10.02 -3.25 -19.52
C THR A 563 -10.38 -3.04 -20.98
N ARG A 564 -9.81 -2.00 -21.61
CA ARG A 564 -10.14 -1.63 -23.00
C ARG A 564 -10.12 -2.84 -23.98
N PRO A 565 -11.23 -3.19 -24.66
CA PRO A 565 -11.34 -4.43 -25.43
C PRO A 565 -10.42 -4.44 -26.66
N ASN A 566 -9.76 -5.57 -26.92
CA ASN A 566 -8.97 -5.81 -28.12
C ASN A 566 -8.78 -7.33 -28.36
N LEU A 567 -8.32 -7.72 -29.56
CA LEU A 567 -8.17 -9.12 -29.96
C LEU A 567 -6.92 -9.84 -29.40
N LYS A 568 -6.03 -9.13 -28.69
CA LYS A 568 -4.72 -9.66 -28.23
C LYS A 568 -4.69 -9.98 -26.75
N LYS A 569 -5.78 -9.77 -26.01
CA LYS A 569 -5.83 -10.10 -24.60
C LYS A 569 -5.80 -11.61 -24.39
N LYS A 570 -5.30 -12.02 -23.22
CA LYS A 570 -5.31 -13.39 -22.74
C LYS A 570 -5.79 -13.36 -21.28
N PRO A 571 -6.73 -14.23 -20.88
CA PRO A 571 -7.07 -14.40 -19.47
C PRO A 571 -5.83 -14.71 -18.64
N LYS A 572 -5.74 -14.13 -17.44
CA LYS A 572 -4.62 -14.32 -16.51
C LYS A 572 -5.18 -14.83 -15.18
N TYR A 573 -4.84 -16.06 -14.82
CA TYR A 573 -5.14 -16.68 -13.53
C TYR A 573 -4.11 -17.80 -13.26
N TRP A 574 -3.82 -18.08 -12.00
CA TRP A 574 -2.85 -19.09 -11.53
C TRP A 574 -3.50 -20.31 -10.86
N TYR A 575 -4.83 -20.33 -10.88
CA TYR A 575 -5.67 -21.34 -10.26
C TYR A 575 -6.62 -21.93 -11.31
N LYS A 576 -7.32 -22.99 -10.95
CA LYS A 576 -8.33 -23.62 -11.81
C LYS A 576 -9.65 -22.85 -11.69
N PRO A 577 -10.25 -22.32 -12.77
CA PRO A 577 -11.55 -21.66 -12.70
C PRO A 577 -12.64 -22.51 -12.01
N GLU A 578 -12.54 -23.83 -12.14
CA GLU A 578 -13.42 -24.81 -11.50
C GLU A 578 -13.43 -24.70 -9.97
N ASP A 579 -12.31 -24.35 -9.33
CA ASP A 579 -12.25 -24.17 -7.88
C ASP A 579 -13.14 -22.99 -7.42
N VAL A 580 -13.21 -21.92 -8.22
CA VAL A 580 -14.09 -20.77 -7.93
C VAL A 580 -15.55 -21.14 -8.16
N TYR A 581 -15.87 -21.84 -9.25
CA TYR A 581 -17.24 -22.30 -9.49
C TYR A 581 -17.71 -23.28 -8.39
N HIS A 582 -16.82 -24.15 -7.92
CA HIS A 582 -17.10 -25.05 -6.80
C HIS A 582 -17.35 -24.29 -5.50
N ALA A 583 -16.48 -23.33 -5.15
CA ALA A 583 -16.66 -22.47 -3.98
C ALA A 583 -17.94 -21.63 -4.08
N TRP A 584 -18.31 -21.18 -5.28
CA TRP A 584 -19.56 -20.47 -5.52
C TRP A 584 -20.77 -21.36 -5.25
N ASN A 585 -20.76 -22.60 -5.76
CA ASN A 585 -21.80 -23.57 -5.43
C ASN A 585 -21.92 -23.76 -3.92
N LEU A 586 -20.82 -24.11 -3.24
CA LEU A 586 -20.77 -24.33 -1.79
C LEU A 586 -21.28 -23.13 -0.99
N THR A 587 -20.98 -21.91 -1.43
CA THR A 587 -21.50 -20.68 -0.81
C THR A 587 -23.02 -20.61 -0.94
N LEU A 588 -23.58 -20.96 -2.11
CA LEU A 588 -25.04 -21.04 -2.29
C LEU A 588 -25.67 -22.20 -1.52
N GLU A 589 -24.94 -23.31 -1.31
CA GLU A 589 -25.40 -24.39 -0.44
C GLU A 589 -25.50 -23.91 1.01
N ALA A 590 -24.46 -23.24 1.52
CA ALA A 590 -24.45 -22.64 2.85
C ALA A 590 -25.63 -21.67 3.05
N ALA A 591 -25.98 -20.90 2.02
CA ALA A 591 -27.10 -19.96 2.06
C ALA A 591 -28.47 -20.63 2.28
N ARG A 592 -28.61 -21.95 2.02
CA ARG A 592 -29.84 -22.71 2.30
C ARG A 592 -29.95 -23.12 3.77
N ASP A 593 -28.81 -23.30 4.43
CA ASP A 593 -28.71 -23.82 5.79
C ASP A 593 -28.58 -22.69 6.84
N ILE A 594 -28.11 -21.51 6.44
CA ILE A 594 -28.02 -20.34 7.31
C ILE A 594 -29.39 -19.66 7.39
N GLU A 595 -30.06 -19.77 8.55
CA GLU A 595 -31.40 -19.19 8.76
C GLU A 595 -31.45 -17.67 8.55
N SER A 596 -30.43 -16.94 9.00
CA SER A 596 -30.34 -15.48 8.89
C SER A 596 -28.95 -15.05 8.44
N PRO A 597 -28.66 -15.05 7.12
CA PRO A 597 -27.36 -14.67 6.60
C PRO A 597 -27.05 -13.20 6.90
N ASN A 598 -25.99 -12.98 7.69
CA ASN A 598 -25.52 -11.66 8.07
C ASN A 598 -24.97 -10.87 6.86
N ASN A 599 -24.67 -9.59 7.06
CA ASN A 599 -24.19 -8.74 5.98
C ASN A 599 -22.84 -9.21 5.39
N LEU A 600 -21.95 -9.77 6.20
CA LEU A 600 -20.65 -10.25 5.74
C LEU A 600 -20.79 -11.43 4.77
N PHE A 601 -21.69 -12.37 5.05
CA PHE A 601 -22.04 -13.45 4.12
C PHE A 601 -22.60 -12.92 2.80
N ARG A 602 -23.47 -11.92 2.86
CA ARG A 602 -24.05 -11.28 1.67
C ARG A 602 -23.01 -10.58 0.80
N VAL A 603 -22.02 -9.94 1.41
CA VAL A 603 -20.88 -9.33 0.70
C VAL A 603 -20.06 -10.40 -0.03
N ASP A 604 -19.76 -11.52 0.64
CA ASP A 604 -18.97 -12.59 0.03
C ASP A 604 -19.72 -13.30 -1.10
N VAL A 605 -21.03 -13.47 -0.99
CA VAL A 605 -21.89 -13.96 -2.09
C VAL A 605 -21.75 -13.08 -3.33
N VAL A 606 -21.76 -11.75 -3.17
CA VAL A 606 -21.60 -10.81 -4.30
C VAL A 606 -20.20 -10.94 -4.91
N ASP A 607 -19.13 -10.97 -4.10
CA ASP A 607 -17.76 -11.00 -4.63
C ASP A 607 -17.40 -12.34 -5.30
N ILE A 608 -17.86 -13.46 -4.73
CA ILE A 608 -17.67 -14.79 -5.32
C ILE A 608 -18.46 -14.92 -6.62
N THR A 609 -19.70 -14.43 -6.66
CA THR A 609 -20.51 -14.40 -7.90
C THR A 609 -19.86 -13.55 -8.97
N ARG A 610 -19.41 -12.33 -8.62
CA ARG A 610 -18.67 -11.43 -9.50
C ARG A 610 -17.43 -12.13 -10.07
N GLN A 611 -16.68 -12.86 -9.24
CA GLN A 611 -15.51 -13.62 -9.69
C GLN A 611 -15.88 -14.75 -10.67
N GLY A 612 -16.96 -15.48 -10.41
CA GLY A 612 -17.48 -16.52 -11.31
C GLY A 612 -17.90 -15.94 -12.66
N ILE A 613 -18.63 -14.83 -12.66
CA ILE A 613 -19.03 -14.12 -13.88
C ILE A 613 -17.81 -13.65 -14.66
N GLN A 614 -16.80 -13.08 -13.99
CA GLN A 614 -15.56 -12.65 -14.64
C GLN A 614 -14.86 -13.81 -15.38
N LEU A 615 -14.75 -14.98 -14.76
CA LEU A 615 -14.16 -16.17 -15.40
C LEU A 615 -14.97 -16.62 -16.62
N LYS A 616 -16.30 -16.52 -16.53
CA LYS A 616 -17.17 -16.86 -17.66
C LYS A 616 -17.07 -15.85 -18.82
N LEU A 617 -16.87 -14.56 -18.52
CA LEU A 617 -16.58 -13.54 -19.52
C LEU A 617 -15.24 -13.82 -20.23
N ASP A 618 -14.23 -14.30 -19.50
CA ASP A 618 -12.95 -14.72 -20.09
C ASP A 618 -13.14 -15.88 -21.10
N GLU A 619 -13.95 -16.89 -20.77
CA GLU A 619 -14.31 -17.98 -21.69
C GLU A 619 -15.05 -17.46 -22.95
N LEU A 620 -16.02 -16.57 -22.78
CA LEU A 620 -16.78 -15.98 -23.88
C LEU A 620 -15.89 -15.10 -24.77
N TYR A 621 -14.90 -14.42 -24.20
CA TYR A 621 -13.91 -13.69 -24.97
C TYR A 621 -13.06 -14.63 -25.84
N LEU A 622 -12.60 -15.77 -25.32
CA LEU A 622 -11.87 -16.76 -26.13
C LEU A 622 -12.74 -17.33 -27.27
N LYS A 623 -14.03 -17.56 -27.02
CA LYS A 623 -14.99 -17.95 -28.08
C LYS A 623 -15.18 -16.83 -29.11
N THR A 624 -15.15 -15.57 -28.68
CA THR A 624 -15.25 -14.38 -29.55
C THR A 624 -14.07 -14.30 -30.52
N THR A 625 -12.84 -14.40 -30.01
CA THR A 625 -11.63 -14.31 -30.86
C THR A 625 -11.60 -15.48 -31.85
N ALA A 626 -11.89 -16.69 -31.39
CA ALA A 626 -11.93 -17.87 -32.26
C ALA A 626 -13.02 -17.78 -33.36
N ALA A 627 -14.20 -17.25 -33.04
CA ALA A 627 -15.26 -17.03 -34.03
C ALA A 627 -14.86 -15.93 -35.04
N TYR A 628 -14.20 -14.87 -34.58
CA TYR A 628 -13.70 -13.82 -35.44
C TYR A 628 -12.61 -14.32 -36.41
N ASP A 629 -11.65 -15.10 -35.92
CA ASP A 629 -10.58 -15.69 -36.73
C ASP A 629 -11.12 -16.63 -37.82
N ARG A 630 -12.15 -17.42 -37.49
CA ARG A 630 -12.86 -18.28 -38.45
C ARG A 630 -13.84 -17.54 -39.35
N LYS A 631 -14.01 -16.22 -39.18
CA LYS A 631 -15.04 -15.41 -39.86
C LYS A 631 -16.47 -15.95 -39.66
N ASP A 632 -16.72 -16.63 -38.54
CA ASP A 632 -18.02 -17.21 -38.19
C ASP A 632 -18.94 -16.15 -37.56
N LEU A 633 -19.69 -15.46 -38.41
CA LEU A 633 -20.59 -14.39 -37.98
C LEU A 633 -21.71 -14.86 -37.05
N GLN A 634 -22.21 -16.10 -37.21
CA GLN A 634 -23.33 -16.57 -36.40
C GLN A 634 -22.89 -16.93 -34.99
N THR A 635 -21.75 -17.61 -34.85
CA THR A 635 -21.18 -17.83 -33.52
C THR A 635 -20.76 -16.53 -32.86
N LEU A 636 -20.15 -15.58 -33.60
CA LEU A 636 -19.80 -14.27 -33.06
C LEU A 636 -21.03 -13.51 -32.54
N LYS A 637 -22.17 -13.55 -33.25
CA LYS A 637 -23.42 -12.92 -32.78
C LYS A 637 -23.93 -13.54 -31.48
N ARG A 638 -23.96 -14.88 -31.39
CA ARG A 638 -24.42 -15.59 -30.19
C ARG A 638 -23.55 -15.26 -28.98
N VAL A 639 -22.23 -15.43 -29.12
CA VAL A 639 -21.28 -15.16 -28.04
C VAL A 639 -21.30 -13.69 -27.61
N ALA A 640 -21.43 -12.76 -28.56
CA ALA A 640 -21.57 -11.34 -28.24
C ALA A 640 -22.85 -11.04 -27.43
N SER A 641 -23.97 -11.70 -27.73
CA SER A 641 -25.20 -11.56 -26.93
C SER A 641 -24.96 -12.09 -25.52
N SER A 642 -24.49 -13.33 -25.38
CA SER A 642 -24.22 -13.95 -24.08
C SER A 642 -23.24 -13.14 -23.22
N PHE A 643 -22.22 -12.53 -23.84
CA PHE A 643 -21.27 -11.67 -23.13
C PHE A 643 -21.94 -10.42 -22.57
N LEU A 644 -22.76 -9.73 -23.38
CA LEU A 644 -23.45 -8.52 -22.96
C LEU A 644 -24.56 -8.80 -21.93
N ASP A 645 -25.27 -9.91 -22.09
CA ASP A 645 -26.28 -10.38 -21.13
C ASP A 645 -25.63 -10.71 -19.78
N LEU A 646 -24.42 -11.27 -19.80
CA LEU A 646 -23.67 -11.56 -18.58
C LEU A 646 -23.09 -10.30 -17.90
N LEU A 647 -22.83 -9.23 -18.67
CA LEU A 647 -22.53 -7.92 -18.08
C LEU A 647 -23.77 -7.29 -17.41
N ASP A 648 -24.97 -7.57 -17.90
CA ASP A 648 -26.21 -7.17 -17.22
C ASP A 648 -26.43 -7.95 -15.92
N ASP A 649 -26.15 -9.26 -15.92
CA ASP A 649 -26.15 -10.07 -14.70
C ASP A 649 -25.13 -9.54 -13.68
N LEU A 650 -23.93 -9.16 -14.15
CA LEU A 650 -22.88 -8.56 -13.34
C LEU A 650 -23.33 -7.22 -12.73
N GLU A 651 -23.92 -6.33 -13.53
CA GLU A 651 -24.48 -5.07 -13.05
C GLU A 651 -25.55 -5.31 -11.96
N ASN A 652 -26.41 -6.31 -12.14
CA ASN A 652 -27.48 -6.63 -11.19
C ASN A 652 -26.94 -7.15 -9.85
N ILE A 653 -26.01 -8.12 -9.86
CA ILE A 653 -25.45 -8.65 -8.60
C ILE A 653 -24.65 -7.57 -7.86
N LEU A 654 -23.88 -6.73 -8.56
CA LEU A 654 -23.13 -5.64 -7.93
C LEU A 654 -24.07 -4.57 -7.34
N GLY A 655 -25.20 -4.29 -7.99
CA GLY A 655 -26.22 -3.35 -7.49
C GLY A 655 -26.97 -3.83 -6.24
N SER A 656 -26.79 -5.09 -5.83
CA SER A 656 -27.45 -5.69 -4.68
C SER A 656 -26.70 -5.52 -3.35
N ASN A 657 -25.55 -4.84 -3.35
CA ASN A 657 -24.82 -4.47 -2.15
C ASN A 657 -24.08 -3.13 -2.33
N GLU A 658 -24.23 -2.21 -1.37
CA GLU A 658 -23.72 -0.82 -1.47
C GLU A 658 -22.20 -0.72 -1.68
N ARG A 659 -21.43 -1.72 -1.25
CA ARG A 659 -19.97 -1.76 -1.43
C ARG A 659 -19.52 -1.88 -2.88
N PHE A 660 -20.41 -2.35 -3.74
CA PHE A 660 -20.14 -2.61 -5.14
C PHE A 660 -20.86 -1.59 -6.04
N MET A 661 -21.19 -0.40 -5.54
CA MET A 661 -21.94 0.62 -6.27
C MET A 661 -21.12 1.89 -6.48
N LEU A 662 -21.27 2.51 -7.65
CA LEU A 662 -20.62 3.79 -7.97
C LEU A 662 -21.22 4.98 -7.19
N GLY A 663 -22.52 4.96 -6.90
CA GLY A 663 -23.22 6.08 -6.26
C GLY A 663 -22.60 6.54 -4.93
N PRO A 664 -22.35 5.64 -3.96
CA PRO A 664 -21.72 6.00 -2.70
C PRO A 664 -20.36 6.69 -2.86
N TRP A 665 -19.54 6.27 -3.82
CA TRP A 665 -18.25 6.90 -4.13
C TRP A 665 -18.41 8.34 -4.62
N LEU A 666 -19.35 8.57 -5.55
CA LEU A 666 -19.59 9.90 -6.12
C LEU A 666 -20.25 10.86 -5.11
N GLU A 667 -21.19 10.38 -4.31
CA GLU A 667 -21.80 11.21 -3.25
C GLU A 667 -20.79 11.57 -2.16
N SER A 668 -19.85 10.68 -1.83
CA SER A 668 -18.77 11.00 -0.90
C SER A 668 -17.85 12.10 -1.45
N ALA A 669 -17.55 12.06 -2.76
CA ALA A 669 -16.76 13.12 -3.39
C ALA A 669 -17.48 14.47 -3.33
N LYS A 670 -18.78 14.48 -3.65
CA LYS A 670 -19.61 15.69 -3.61
C LYS A 670 -19.79 16.26 -2.21
N SER A 671 -19.92 15.41 -1.18
CA SER A 671 -20.08 15.85 0.21
C SER A 671 -18.85 16.57 0.77
N CYS A 672 -17.68 16.39 0.14
CA CYS A 672 -16.45 17.08 0.50
C CYS A 672 -16.37 18.52 -0.07
N ALA A 673 -17.24 18.89 -1.02
CA ALA A 673 -17.20 20.18 -1.69
C ALA A 673 -17.85 21.29 -0.85
N ALA A 674 -17.26 22.51 -0.89
CA ALA A 674 -17.85 23.68 -0.24
C ALA A 674 -18.73 24.50 -1.20
N THR A 675 -18.60 24.30 -2.50
CA THR A 675 -19.32 25.06 -3.54
C THR A 675 -19.83 24.15 -4.67
N PRO A 676 -20.86 24.56 -5.43
CA PRO A 676 -21.33 23.80 -6.58
C PRO A 676 -20.29 23.60 -7.69
N LEU A 677 -19.28 24.46 -7.77
CA LEU A 677 -18.18 24.30 -8.74
C LEU A 677 -17.21 23.21 -8.29
N GLU A 678 -16.86 23.19 -7.01
CA GLU A 678 -16.06 22.10 -6.42
C GLU A 678 -16.79 20.78 -6.47
N GLU A 679 -18.10 20.75 -6.23
CA GLU A 679 -18.92 19.54 -6.31
C GLU A 679 -18.77 18.87 -7.69
N LYS A 680 -18.89 19.67 -8.76
CA LYS A 680 -18.69 19.18 -10.14
C LYS A 680 -17.26 18.74 -10.41
N MET A 681 -16.28 19.41 -9.82
CA MET A 681 -14.87 19.07 -9.98
C MET A 681 -14.53 17.76 -9.28
N PHE A 682 -14.92 17.60 -8.02
CA PHE A 682 -14.67 16.41 -7.22
C PHE A 682 -15.40 15.19 -7.79
N GLU A 683 -16.65 15.34 -8.26
CA GLU A 683 -17.33 14.25 -8.96
C GLU A 683 -16.59 13.86 -10.26
N GLY A 684 -16.17 14.84 -11.06
CA GLY A 684 -15.40 14.60 -12.28
C GLY A 684 -14.07 13.89 -12.01
N GLU A 685 -13.35 14.30 -10.97
CA GLU A 685 -12.12 13.64 -10.53
C GLU A 685 -12.36 12.22 -10.03
N ALA A 686 -13.42 12.01 -9.23
CA ALA A 686 -13.81 10.71 -8.71
C ALA A 686 -14.13 9.71 -9.84
N ARG A 687 -14.75 10.18 -10.95
CA ARG A 687 -14.99 9.39 -12.16
C ARG A 687 -13.71 9.16 -12.96
N ASN A 688 -12.91 10.21 -13.15
CA ASN A 688 -11.69 10.16 -13.95
C ASN A 688 -10.67 9.19 -13.32
N GLN A 689 -10.45 9.25 -12.02
CA GLN A 689 -9.49 8.39 -11.30
C GLN A 689 -9.74 6.90 -11.56
N ILE A 690 -11.00 6.47 -11.56
CA ILE A 690 -11.37 5.05 -11.76
C ILE A 690 -11.52 4.64 -13.23
N SER A 691 -11.23 5.54 -14.18
CA SER A 691 -11.39 5.31 -15.62
C SER A 691 -10.16 5.75 -16.41
N LEU A 692 -10.11 7.01 -16.84
CA LEU A 692 -9.03 7.57 -17.66
C LEU A 692 -7.74 7.82 -16.88
N TRP A 693 -7.88 8.10 -15.59
CA TRP A 693 -6.84 8.48 -14.63
C TRP A 693 -6.13 9.82 -14.93
N GLY A 694 -5.94 10.15 -16.20
CA GLY A 694 -5.45 11.45 -16.65
C GLY A 694 -6.40 12.12 -17.65
N PRO A 695 -6.06 13.33 -18.13
CA PRO A 695 -6.91 14.11 -19.02
C PRO A 695 -7.23 13.39 -20.34
N ASN A 696 -6.34 12.52 -20.83
CA ASN A 696 -6.48 11.85 -22.12
C ASN A 696 -6.39 10.31 -22.01
N GLY A 697 -6.53 9.74 -20.82
CA GLY A 697 -6.40 8.30 -20.63
C GLY A 697 -4.95 7.82 -20.45
N GLU A 698 -4.09 8.63 -19.82
CA GLU A 698 -2.67 8.36 -19.66
C GLU A 698 -2.38 7.06 -18.88
N ILE A 699 -3.23 6.71 -17.91
CA ILE A 699 -3.14 5.45 -17.14
C ILE A 699 -4.50 4.75 -17.12
N LEU A 700 -5.05 4.61 -18.33
CA LEU A 700 -6.38 4.06 -18.57
C LEU A 700 -6.62 2.73 -17.84
N ASP A 701 -7.76 2.64 -17.17
CA ASP A 701 -8.25 1.48 -16.44
C ASP A 701 -7.37 1.03 -15.25
N TYR A 702 -6.34 1.79 -14.84
CA TYR A 702 -5.45 1.37 -13.74
C TYR A 702 -6.19 1.15 -12.42
N ALA A 703 -7.01 2.12 -12.03
CA ALA A 703 -7.82 2.05 -10.82
C ALA A 703 -9.28 1.68 -11.11
N ASN A 704 -9.50 0.85 -12.14
CA ASN A 704 -10.84 0.43 -12.52
C ASN A 704 -11.58 -0.27 -11.36
N LYS A 705 -12.91 -0.14 -11.34
CA LYS A 705 -13.77 -0.73 -10.31
C LYS A 705 -14.83 -1.60 -10.95
N GLN A 706 -14.98 -2.83 -10.47
CA GLN A 706 -16.10 -3.70 -10.85
C GLN A 706 -17.32 -3.30 -10.01
N TRP A 707 -17.89 -2.13 -10.30
CA TRP A 707 -19.05 -1.58 -9.59
C TRP A 707 -20.27 -1.45 -10.50
N SER A 708 -21.46 -1.62 -9.92
CA SER A 708 -22.72 -1.21 -10.54
C SER A 708 -22.66 0.28 -10.91
N GLY A 709 -23.16 0.61 -12.09
CA GLY A 709 -23.00 1.90 -12.75
C GLY A 709 -21.75 1.97 -13.63
N VAL A 710 -20.58 1.51 -13.14
CA VAL A 710 -19.36 1.43 -13.97
C VAL A 710 -19.50 0.32 -15.02
N VAL A 711 -20.04 -0.84 -14.63
CA VAL A 711 -20.31 -1.92 -15.59
C VAL A 711 -21.28 -1.45 -16.67
N LYS A 712 -22.42 -0.89 -16.27
CA LYS A 712 -23.44 -0.39 -17.19
C LYS A 712 -22.97 0.72 -18.12
N ASP A 713 -22.33 1.77 -17.61
CA ASP A 713 -22.09 3.00 -18.37
C ASP A 713 -20.64 3.16 -18.88
N TYR A 714 -19.71 2.31 -18.44
CA TYR A 714 -18.31 2.36 -18.87
C TYR A 714 -17.81 1.05 -19.50
N PHE A 715 -18.01 -0.11 -18.88
CA PHE A 715 -17.52 -1.38 -19.45
C PHE A 715 -18.40 -1.89 -20.60
N LYS A 716 -19.70 -2.04 -20.37
CA LYS A 716 -20.63 -2.59 -21.36
C LYS A 716 -20.62 -1.84 -22.70
N PRO A 717 -20.67 -0.49 -22.75
CA PRO A 717 -20.68 0.22 -24.02
C PRO A 717 -19.37 0.04 -24.82
N ARG A 718 -18.23 -0.13 -24.14
CA ARG A 718 -16.95 -0.46 -24.81
C ARG A 718 -17.00 -1.82 -25.49
N TRP A 719 -17.58 -2.82 -24.83
CA TRP A 719 -17.76 -4.16 -25.40
C TRP A 719 -18.79 -4.19 -26.54
N GLU A 720 -19.88 -3.43 -26.43
CA GLU A 720 -20.85 -3.28 -27.52
C GLU A 720 -20.20 -2.74 -28.79
N LEU A 721 -19.36 -1.70 -28.66
CA LEU A 721 -18.58 -1.14 -29.77
C LEU A 721 -17.62 -2.17 -30.35
N PHE A 722 -16.92 -2.93 -29.51
CA PHE A 722 -16.02 -3.98 -29.96
C PHE A 722 -16.74 -5.04 -30.79
N PHE A 723 -17.82 -5.62 -30.28
CA PHE A 723 -18.60 -6.62 -31.01
C PHE A 723 -19.21 -6.05 -32.30
N LYS A 724 -19.68 -4.80 -32.28
CA LYS A 724 -20.18 -4.12 -33.48
C LYS A 724 -19.09 -4.00 -34.55
N ALA A 725 -17.87 -3.64 -34.13
CA ALA A 725 -16.74 -3.49 -35.04
C ALA A 725 -16.30 -4.85 -35.62
N LEU A 726 -16.20 -5.91 -34.80
CA LEU A 726 -15.89 -7.26 -35.26
C LEU A 726 -16.93 -7.79 -36.26
N LYS A 727 -18.23 -7.66 -35.92
CA LYS A 727 -19.33 -8.07 -36.82
C LYS A 727 -19.30 -7.33 -38.16
N ARG A 728 -18.96 -6.03 -38.15
CA ARG A 728 -18.81 -5.23 -39.37
C ARG A 728 -17.62 -5.71 -40.21
N SER A 729 -16.49 -5.98 -39.58
CA SER A 729 -15.29 -6.48 -40.27
C SER A 729 -15.59 -7.78 -41.01
N ILE A 730 -16.22 -8.77 -40.35
CA ILE A 730 -16.62 -10.04 -41.01
C ILE A 730 -17.59 -9.78 -42.18
N ARG A 731 -18.64 -8.97 -41.97
CA ARG A 731 -19.66 -8.71 -43.02
C ARG A 731 -19.10 -8.03 -44.27
N THR A 732 -18.12 -7.15 -44.09
CA THR A 732 -17.55 -6.35 -45.19
C THR A 732 -16.32 -6.99 -45.82
N GLY A 733 -15.74 -8.01 -45.17
CA GLY A 733 -14.46 -8.59 -45.57
C GLY A 733 -13.24 -7.71 -45.27
N ASN A 734 -13.44 -6.47 -44.81
CA ASN A 734 -12.36 -5.55 -44.49
C ASN A 734 -11.81 -5.80 -43.08
N PRO A 735 -10.49 -5.70 -42.87
CA PRO A 735 -9.90 -5.77 -41.54
C PRO A 735 -10.50 -4.73 -40.57
N LEU A 736 -10.44 -5.04 -39.27
CA LEU A 736 -10.85 -4.10 -38.23
C LEU A 736 -10.08 -2.77 -38.35
N ASP A 737 -10.80 -1.67 -38.58
CA ASP A 737 -10.24 -0.32 -38.53
C ASP A 737 -9.93 0.05 -37.07
N THR A 738 -8.72 -0.30 -36.63
CA THR A 738 -8.27 -0.08 -35.25
C THR A 738 -8.18 1.39 -34.88
N LYS A 739 -7.92 2.30 -35.83
CA LYS A 739 -7.83 3.74 -35.58
C LYS A 739 -9.21 4.30 -35.27
N LYS A 740 -10.20 4.01 -36.11
CA LYS A 740 -11.58 4.42 -35.87
C LYS A 740 -12.14 3.80 -34.59
N TYR A 741 -11.92 2.49 -34.40
CA TYR A 741 -12.38 1.79 -33.21
C TYR A 741 -11.81 2.38 -31.91
N ARG A 742 -10.51 2.70 -31.87
CA ARG A 742 -9.90 3.36 -30.70
C ARG A 742 -10.47 4.75 -30.44
N LYS A 743 -10.81 5.50 -31.50
CA LYS A 743 -11.47 6.80 -31.36
C LYS A 743 -12.87 6.63 -30.75
N ASP A 744 -13.67 5.70 -31.29
CA ASP A 744 -15.02 5.43 -30.78
C ASP A 744 -15.00 4.99 -29.30
N LEU A 745 -13.99 4.20 -28.88
CA LEU A 745 -13.78 3.86 -27.47
C LEU A 745 -13.45 5.08 -26.61
N SER A 746 -12.55 5.94 -27.09
CA SER A 746 -12.12 7.15 -26.35
C SER A 746 -13.31 8.09 -26.10
N ASP A 747 -14.25 8.15 -27.05
CA ASP A 747 -15.48 8.95 -26.88
C ASP A 747 -16.38 8.40 -25.76
N VAL A 748 -16.50 7.07 -25.61
CA VAL A 748 -17.24 6.44 -24.49
C VAL A 748 -16.56 6.75 -23.17
N GLU A 749 -15.23 6.59 -23.13
CA GLU A 749 -14.46 6.73 -21.90
C GLU A 749 -14.47 8.19 -21.41
N GLN A 750 -14.33 9.15 -22.33
CA GLN A 750 -14.45 10.58 -21.98
C GLN A 750 -15.86 10.98 -21.56
N ARG A 751 -16.89 10.43 -22.19
CA ARG A 751 -18.28 10.69 -21.76
C ARG A 751 -18.52 10.21 -20.34
N PHE A 752 -18.03 9.03 -19.97
CA PHE A 752 -18.15 8.56 -18.59
C PHE A 752 -17.42 9.48 -17.60
N ALA A 753 -16.19 9.87 -17.90
CA ALA A 753 -15.37 10.70 -17.02
C ALA A 753 -15.92 12.13 -16.84
N SER A 754 -16.65 12.65 -17.83
CA SER A 754 -17.21 14.02 -17.83
C SER A 754 -18.73 14.08 -17.59
N ALA A 755 -19.39 12.95 -17.36
CA ALA A 755 -20.82 12.89 -17.10
C ALA A 755 -21.18 13.31 -15.66
N TYR A 756 -22.45 13.66 -15.46
CA TYR A 756 -23.06 13.99 -14.17
C TYR A 756 -24.34 13.17 -13.93
N ASN A 757 -24.38 11.94 -14.46
CA ASN A 757 -25.51 11.04 -14.27
C ASN A 757 -25.59 10.62 -12.80
N LEU A 758 -26.79 10.64 -12.22
CA LEU A 758 -27.03 10.15 -10.87
C LEU A 758 -27.00 8.62 -10.83
N TYR A 759 -26.36 8.07 -9.80
CA TYR A 759 -26.33 6.62 -9.53
C TYR A 759 -26.99 6.33 -8.18
N PRO A 760 -27.66 5.17 -8.03
CA PRO A 760 -28.24 4.79 -6.75
C PRO A 760 -27.17 4.69 -5.65
N THR A 761 -27.53 5.12 -4.44
CA THR A 761 -26.69 5.00 -3.24
C THR A 761 -27.13 3.89 -2.29
N VAL A 762 -28.32 3.34 -2.55
CA VAL A 762 -28.92 2.25 -1.77
C VAL A 762 -29.03 1.02 -2.66
N SER A 763 -28.61 -0.12 -2.13
CA SER A 763 -28.65 -1.39 -2.83
C SER A 763 -30.08 -1.85 -3.15
N LYS A 764 -30.24 -2.63 -4.22
CA LYS A 764 -31.54 -3.18 -4.64
C LYS A 764 -31.42 -4.67 -4.95
N GLY A 765 -32.41 -5.43 -4.47
CA GLY A 765 -32.50 -6.87 -4.69
C GLY A 765 -31.84 -7.68 -3.58
N ASN A 766 -32.01 -9.01 -3.64
CA ASN A 766 -31.40 -9.93 -2.69
C ASN A 766 -30.16 -10.57 -3.34
N PRO A 767 -28.94 -10.35 -2.82
CA PRO A 767 -27.71 -10.89 -3.41
C PRO A 767 -27.71 -12.42 -3.53
N ILE A 768 -28.30 -13.12 -2.55
CA ILE A 768 -28.36 -14.58 -2.55
C ILE A 768 -29.27 -15.08 -3.66
N GLN A 769 -30.48 -14.52 -3.76
CA GLN A 769 -31.43 -14.91 -4.81
C GLN A 769 -30.88 -14.60 -6.21
N ILE A 770 -30.33 -13.41 -6.41
CA ILE A 770 -29.73 -13.01 -7.69
C ILE A 770 -28.58 -13.95 -8.04
N SER A 771 -27.70 -14.26 -7.08
CA SER A 771 -26.61 -15.21 -7.28
C SER A 771 -27.11 -16.60 -7.65
N GLN A 772 -28.19 -17.09 -7.05
CA GLN A 772 -28.78 -18.40 -7.37
C GLN A 772 -29.34 -18.43 -8.79
N GLU A 773 -30.05 -17.39 -9.21
CA GLU A 773 -30.61 -17.27 -10.56
C GLU A 773 -29.50 -17.26 -11.62
N ILE A 774 -28.43 -16.49 -11.39
CA ILE A 774 -27.27 -16.44 -12.29
C ILE A 774 -26.55 -17.79 -12.32
N TYR A 775 -26.31 -18.41 -11.15
CA TYR A 775 -25.65 -19.71 -11.09
C TYR A 775 -26.45 -20.78 -11.84
N GLN A 776 -27.76 -20.83 -11.67
CA GLN A 776 -28.65 -21.75 -12.39
C GLN A 776 -28.61 -21.52 -13.91
N LYS A 777 -28.64 -20.25 -14.35
CA LYS A 777 -28.49 -19.88 -15.76
C LYS A 777 -27.17 -20.39 -16.35
N LEU A 778 -26.09 -20.34 -15.58
CA LEU A 778 -24.76 -20.77 -16.02
C LEU A 778 -24.49 -22.27 -15.81
N SER A 779 -25.25 -22.96 -14.96
CA SER A 779 -24.98 -24.34 -14.53
C SER A 779 -24.87 -25.37 -15.65
N THR A 780 -25.58 -25.18 -16.76
CA THR A 780 -25.47 -26.05 -17.95
C THR A 780 -24.16 -25.89 -18.72
N GLU A 781 -23.40 -24.83 -18.41
CA GLU A 781 -22.12 -24.49 -19.03
C GLU A 781 -20.94 -24.48 -18.05
N ILE A 782 -21.18 -24.74 -16.76
CA ILE A 782 -20.14 -24.90 -15.73
C ILE A 782 -19.78 -26.40 -15.71
N PRO A 783 -18.50 -26.79 -15.83
CA PRO A 783 -18.10 -28.18 -15.69
C PRO A 783 -18.54 -28.69 -14.31
N THR A 784 -19.36 -29.74 -14.26
CA THR A 784 -19.58 -30.48 -13.01
C THR A 784 -18.29 -31.19 -12.65
N THR A 785 -17.69 -30.80 -11.52
CA THR A 785 -16.49 -31.43 -10.95
C THR A 785 -16.71 -32.88 -10.59
#